data_AF-A0AAN7SBH2-F1
#
_entry.id   AF-A0AAN7SBH2-F1
#
_cell.length_a   1.000
_cell.length_b   1.000
_cell.length_c   1.000
_cell.angle_alpha   90.00
_cell.angle_beta   90.00
_cell.angle_gamma   90.00
#
_symmetry.space_group_name_H-M   'P 1'
#
loop_
_entity.id
_entity.type
_entity.pdbx_description
1 polymer ?
#
loop_
_entity_poly.entity_id
_entity_poly.type
_entity_poly.pdbx_seq_one_letter_code
_entity_poly.pdbx_strand_id
1 'polypeptide(L)'
;MASWRNSFSSPNSQHHTICCFWQLLLLVQTEQTFTEEANPVANSFGCDCNLISTQQGVRTGIHVMEPVGRKQPYDFTKTLRVQCPSRENPYLFTYRNSNYSSSLETSNTKETSQKRIYGTNIPCFDRGPSQTVPVSVHNLKPADIRVIAALGDSLTAGNGAASKPHNVTDVLTQYRGVSWSVGGNENISTVTTLANILREFNPSLIGYSTGTGKETSDNAALNQAVAGDHAEDVPAQVRRLVDRMKNDTRINFQTDWKLITLLIGGNDLCKFCNDPVHYSPENYTYNLQTALDILHREVEQTFLVPRAFVNLVTVLSIASLRELHASGNNTCPKLLMRILCPCVLNPEDNSNEFKKLVYFNRRYQERTRQLVESGRYDATDDFTVVMQPFLMNMNMPKTQEGLPDSSYFAPDCFHFSQKSHSQAARALWNNMLEPLGEKTDNQQIEDEIVLKCPSEAKPFLRTYKNSNYTYPNQTLNYGSQLLCEDRSPSSPPATSVHSLKPADVKIIAALGDSLTILSPIPLGGRVSKQLCDAWLPRVASDNLLDLDTEYRGLSWSIGGDASLENVTTLPNIFREFNVTIVGYSTGTGNENDSNAFLNQAVPGAQAEHLPAQARNLLRLMKNDPRIDFSADWKLITVHIGGNDLCNYCKDPDHYSAVNFTRRIQETLDILHKQASAVPKALVSLVEVMDLFPLRQLFVDTQVQCPTYMADYLCSCVLTGEENSPNVTMVREATRAYQLGIWRLVESGRYDTHENFTVIIQPFLQNITIPLGQDGHPDVSYFSPDCFHPSQKGHSQLAKALWNAVPVGQKSHSFDFTAGIVLDCPTQVNIPTLWKLGIRRLYMLVLAAESRGSRQLKQQTTEYAALTFPSESTGFGHHSSSGNPSVCYLLN
;
A
#
# COMPACT_ATOMS: atom_id res chain seq x y z
N MET A 1 -52.59 -30.17 -13.61
CA MET A 1 -51.56 -31.13 -14.05
C MET A 1 -50.28 -30.66 -13.36
N ALA A 2 -49.71 -31.31 -12.34
CA ALA A 2 -49.21 -32.70 -12.23
C ALA A 2 -47.99 -32.92 -13.18
N SER A 3 -46.82 -33.44 -12.76
CA SER A 3 -46.30 -33.92 -11.45
C SER A 3 -44.75 -33.80 -11.46
N TRP A 4 -43.89 -34.13 -10.48
CA TRP A 4 -43.89 -34.90 -9.21
C TRP A 4 -43.71 -33.93 -7.99
N ARG A 5 -43.56 -34.25 -6.70
CA ARG A 5 -43.41 -35.47 -5.83
C ARG A 5 -42.01 -36.07 -5.52
N ASN A 6 -41.53 -35.72 -4.32
CA ASN A 6 -40.91 -36.55 -3.26
C ASN A 6 -39.46 -37.07 -3.34
N SER A 7 -38.69 -36.74 -2.30
CA SER A 7 -37.97 -37.71 -1.45
C SER A 7 -37.82 -37.19 0.00
N PHE A 8 -37.88 -38.10 0.97
CA PHE A 8 -37.72 -37.89 2.43
C PHE A 8 -36.25 -38.21 2.83
N SER A 9 -35.69 -37.95 4.02
CA SER A 9 -36.14 -37.32 5.29
C SER A 9 -34.93 -36.98 6.17
N SER A 10 -35.07 -35.99 7.07
CA SER A 10 -34.28 -35.88 8.31
C SER A 10 -35.05 -36.56 9.47
N PRO A 11 -34.37 -37.02 10.54
CA PRO A 11 -34.68 -36.39 11.82
C PRO A 11 -33.47 -36.26 12.77
N ASN A 12 -33.18 -35.04 13.22
CA ASN A 12 -33.50 -34.65 14.61
C ASN A 12 -33.21 -33.16 14.86
N SER A 13 -33.91 -32.59 15.85
CA SER A 13 -33.88 -31.16 16.16
C SER A 13 -33.91 -30.91 17.67
N GLN A 14 -33.13 -29.94 18.15
CA GLN A 14 -33.41 -29.28 19.42
C GLN A 14 -33.20 -27.76 19.28
N HIS A 15 -34.32 -27.02 19.27
CA HIS A 15 -34.63 -25.99 20.26
C HIS A 15 -35.94 -25.28 19.88
N HIS A 16 -36.96 -25.38 20.73
CA HIS A 16 -38.12 -24.48 20.65
C HIS A 16 -37.77 -23.15 21.32
N THR A 17 -37.78 -22.06 20.57
CA THR A 17 -38.31 -20.73 20.95
C THR A 17 -38.21 -19.80 19.73
N ILE A 18 -39.29 -19.73 18.95
CA ILE A 18 -39.74 -18.61 18.08
C ILE A 18 -41.07 -19.10 17.46
N CYS A 19 -42.19 -18.79 18.11
CA CYS A 19 -43.55 -19.07 17.61
C CYS A 19 -44.54 -18.07 18.23
N CYS A 20 -44.40 -16.79 17.83
CA CYS A 20 -45.36 -15.71 18.11
C CYS A 20 -45.18 -14.54 17.13
N PHE A 21 -43.93 -14.20 16.77
CA PHE A 21 -43.62 -13.01 15.96
C PHE A 21 -44.03 -13.10 14.47
N TRP A 22 -44.22 -14.31 13.92
CA TRP A 22 -44.47 -14.51 12.48
C TRP A 22 -45.95 -14.52 12.07
N GLN A 23 -46.91 -14.45 13.01
CA GLN A 23 -48.34 -14.42 12.68
C GLN A 23 -48.94 -13.01 12.54
N LEU A 24 -48.23 -11.94 12.94
CA LEU A 24 -48.73 -10.56 12.79
C LEU A 24 -48.39 -9.92 11.42
N LEU A 25 -47.39 -10.42 10.68
CA LEU A 25 -46.95 -9.80 9.42
C LEU A 25 -47.81 -10.15 8.20
N LEU A 26 -48.70 -11.14 8.30
CA LEU A 26 -49.47 -11.71 7.17
C LEU A 26 -50.91 -11.19 7.05
N LEU A 27 -51.29 -10.15 7.80
CA LEU A 27 -52.67 -9.61 7.85
C LEU A 27 -52.79 -8.12 7.46
N VAL A 28 -51.83 -7.58 6.71
CA VAL A 28 -51.84 -6.18 6.23
C VAL A 28 -51.75 -6.09 4.69
N GLN A 29 -52.14 -7.17 3.98
CA GLN A 29 -52.19 -7.21 2.50
C GLN A 29 -53.43 -7.95 1.95
N THR A 30 -54.63 -7.51 2.31
CA THR A 30 -55.86 -7.70 1.50
C THR A 30 -56.85 -6.57 1.77
N GLU A 31 -57.26 -5.85 0.73
CA GLU A 31 -58.48 -5.03 0.78
C GLU A 31 -59.68 -5.94 0.50
N GLN A 32 -60.56 -6.13 1.49
CA GLN A 32 -61.95 -6.50 1.24
C GLN A 32 -62.86 -6.09 2.41
N THR A 33 -63.96 -5.44 2.07
CA THR A 33 -65.00 -4.99 3.00
C THR A 33 -65.96 -6.12 3.34
N PHE A 34 -66.42 -6.22 4.59
CA PHE A 34 -67.86 -6.35 4.91
C PHE A 34 -68.14 -5.99 6.39
N THR A 35 -69.40 -6.12 6.81
CA THR A 35 -70.04 -5.34 7.88
C THR A 35 -70.07 -5.99 9.27
N GLU A 36 -70.51 -5.16 10.23
CA GLU A 36 -70.96 -5.42 11.60
C GLU A 36 -71.58 -6.80 11.87
N GLU A 37 -71.26 -7.40 13.02
CA GLU A 37 -72.23 -7.56 14.12
C GLU A 37 -71.54 -7.90 15.47
N ALA A 38 -72.29 -8.16 16.55
CA ALA A 38 -71.89 -7.76 17.89
C ALA A 38 -71.85 -8.84 19.00
N ASN A 39 -70.74 -8.83 19.76
CA ASN A 39 -70.69 -9.00 21.22
C ASN A 39 -70.83 -10.47 21.78
N PRO A 40 -70.85 -10.75 23.11
CA PRO A 40 -69.68 -11.38 23.75
C PRO A 40 -70.00 -12.61 24.64
N VAL A 41 -68.98 -13.22 25.28
CA VAL A 41 -69.09 -13.69 26.69
C VAL A 41 -67.72 -13.89 27.39
N ALA A 42 -67.78 -13.67 28.70
CA ALA A 42 -66.78 -13.60 29.77
C ALA A 42 -65.64 -14.65 29.92
N ASN A 43 -64.55 -14.19 30.57
CA ASN A 43 -63.77 -14.83 31.66
C ASN A 43 -62.98 -16.15 31.42
N SER A 44 -61.88 -16.44 32.14
CA SER A 44 -60.93 -15.59 32.90
C SER A 44 -59.73 -16.43 33.37
N PHE A 45 -58.49 -16.02 33.08
CA PHE A 45 -57.30 -16.45 33.81
C PHE A 45 -56.28 -15.30 33.84
N GLY A 46 -55.73 -15.01 35.02
CA GLY A 46 -54.65 -14.05 35.21
C GLY A 46 -53.29 -14.75 35.17
N CYS A 47 -52.26 -14.02 34.73
CA CYS A 47 -50.86 -14.44 34.83
C CYS A 47 -50.05 -13.33 35.50
N ASP A 48 -49.35 -13.64 36.58
CA ASP A 48 -48.35 -12.75 37.17
C ASP A 48 -47.12 -12.66 36.26
N CYS A 49 -46.80 -11.46 35.81
CA CYS A 49 -45.63 -11.18 34.96
C CYS A 49 -44.50 -10.49 35.73
N ASN A 50 -44.06 -11.10 36.84
CA ASN A 50 -42.77 -10.79 37.45
C ASN A 50 -41.65 -11.45 36.62
N LEU A 51 -41.24 -10.78 35.55
CA LEU A 51 -40.15 -11.21 34.67
C LEU A 51 -39.17 -10.06 34.42
N ILE A 52 -37.87 -10.40 34.43
CA ILE A 52 -36.76 -9.46 34.42
C ILE A 52 -36.76 -8.68 33.09
N SER A 53 -37.06 -7.39 33.16
CA SER A 53 -37.07 -6.53 31.98
C SER A 53 -35.66 -6.05 31.64
N THR A 54 -35.20 -6.34 30.41
CA THR A 54 -34.04 -5.65 29.85
C THR A 54 -34.39 -4.17 29.64
N GLN A 55 -33.45 -3.24 29.88
CA GLN A 55 -33.71 -1.81 29.70
C GLN A 55 -34.27 -1.47 28.31
N GLN A 56 -33.88 -2.24 27.29
CA GLN A 56 -34.32 -2.07 25.91
C GLN A 56 -35.83 -2.36 25.75
N GLY A 57 -36.36 -3.41 26.40
CA GLY A 57 -37.78 -3.74 26.39
C GLY A 57 -38.65 -2.70 27.12
N VAL A 58 -38.15 -2.14 28.23
CA VAL A 58 -38.80 -1.03 28.96
C VAL A 58 -38.89 0.22 28.07
N ARG A 59 -37.82 0.54 27.34
CA ARG A 59 -37.77 1.71 26.43
C ARG A 59 -38.76 1.56 25.28
N THR A 60 -38.78 0.43 24.58
CA THR A 60 -39.78 0.19 23.51
C THR A 60 -41.22 0.21 24.02
N GLY A 61 -41.47 -0.34 25.21
CA GLY A 61 -42.79 -0.36 25.83
C GLY A 61 -43.34 1.04 26.12
N ILE A 62 -42.51 1.97 26.59
CA ILE A 62 -42.93 3.35 26.87
C ILE A 62 -43.17 4.12 25.56
N HIS A 63 -42.31 3.97 24.54
CA HIS A 63 -42.49 4.68 23.26
C HIS A 63 -43.71 4.25 22.44
N VAL A 64 -44.38 3.13 22.71
CA VAL A 64 -45.67 2.78 22.07
C VAL A 64 -46.89 3.30 22.83
N MET A 65 -46.69 3.90 24.01
CA MET A 65 -47.73 4.51 24.85
C MET A 65 -47.84 6.03 24.69
N GLU A 66 -46.99 6.65 23.85
CA GLU A 66 -47.02 8.09 23.53
C GLU A 66 -47.43 8.36 22.07
N PRO A 67 -48.28 9.37 21.79
CA PRO A 67 -48.59 9.82 20.43
C PRO A 67 -47.32 10.14 19.63
N VAL A 68 -47.27 9.70 18.37
CA VAL A 68 -46.05 9.73 17.53
C VAL A 68 -45.36 11.10 17.47
N GLY A 69 -46.13 12.19 17.38
CA GLY A 69 -45.61 13.56 17.33
C GLY A 69 -45.29 14.23 18.68
N ARG A 70 -45.23 13.50 19.80
CA ARG A 70 -44.96 14.05 21.14
C ARG A 70 -43.78 13.41 21.89
N LYS A 71 -43.13 12.42 21.28
CA LYS A 71 -42.05 11.63 21.89
C LYS A 71 -40.81 12.49 22.15
N GLN A 72 -40.33 12.48 23.38
CA GLN A 72 -39.14 13.23 23.79
C GLN A 72 -37.86 12.35 23.72
N PRO A 73 -36.67 12.94 23.49
CA PRO A 73 -35.39 12.24 23.66
C PRO A 73 -35.16 11.79 25.11
N TYR A 74 -34.43 10.69 25.30
CA TYR A 74 -34.17 10.13 26.63
C TYR A 74 -33.13 10.92 27.44
N ASP A 75 -33.52 11.31 28.65
CA ASP A 75 -32.61 11.67 29.74
C ASP A 75 -32.13 10.38 30.44
N PHE A 76 -30.83 10.11 30.41
CA PHE A 76 -30.22 8.89 30.95
C PHE A 76 -30.20 8.80 32.49
N THR A 77 -30.59 9.86 33.21
CA THR A 77 -30.44 9.95 34.67
C THR A 77 -31.66 9.49 35.49
N LYS A 78 -32.79 9.16 34.87
CA LYS A 78 -34.07 8.92 35.56
C LYS A 78 -34.57 7.47 35.48
N THR A 79 -35.00 6.93 36.62
CA THR A 79 -35.61 5.60 36.73
C THR A 79 -37.01 5.59 36.11
N LEU A 80 -37.17 4.94 34.96
CA LEU A 80 -38.43 4.88 34.22
C LEU A 80 -39.45 3.94 34.86
N ARG A 81 -40.70 4.41 35.04
CA ARG A 81 -41.87 3.57 35.33
C ARG A 81 -42.57 3.20 34.01
N VAL A 82 -42.91 1.92 33.86
CA VAL A 82 -43.80 1.45 32.79
C VAL A 82 -45.22 1.98 33.05
N GLN A 83 -45.88 2.48 32.02
CA GLN A 83 -47.30 2.84 32.05
C GLN A 83 -48.12 1.81 31.25
N CYS A 84 -49.23 1.36 31.82
CA CYS A 84 -50.18 0.46 31.15
C CYS A 84 -51.30 1.26 30.45
N PRO A 85 -51.99 0.70 29.44
CA PRO A 85 -53.12 1.36 28.79
C PRO A 85 -54.21 1.79 29.78
N SER A 86 -54.66 3.06 29.67
CA SER A 86 -55.77 3.55 30.48
C SER A 86 -57.12 3.18 29.85
N ARG A 87 -58.19 3.27 30.63
CA ARG A 87 -59.56 3.01 30.14
C ARG A 87 -60.03 4.02 29.07
N GLU A 88 -59.33 5.14 28.94
CA GLU A 88 -59.59 6.20 27.97
C GLU A 88 -58.78 6.03 26.68
N ASN A 89 -57.63 5.34 26.75
CA ASN A 89 -56.76 5.04 25.61
C ASN A 89 -56.29 3.57 25.67
N PRO A 90 -57.16 2.59 25.36
CA PRO A 90 -56.86 1.16 25.49
C PRO A 90 -56.03 0.57 24.33
N TYR A 91 -55.38 1.41 23.51
CA TYR A 91 -54.68 1.03 22.28
C TYR A 91 -53.27 1.63 22.25
N LEU A 92 -52.33 0.95 21.55
CA LEU A 92 -51.00 1.50 21.30
C LEU A 92 -51.05 2.67 20.30
N PHE A 93 -50.16 3.65 20.46
CA PHE A 93 -50.08 4.82 19.59
C PHE A 93 -49.25 4.54 18.33
N THR A 94 -49.94 4.60 17.20
CA THR A 94 -49.43 4.46 15.83
C THR A 94 -49.62 5.78 15.07
N TYR A 95 -49.04 5.92 13.89
CA TYR A 95 -49.28 7.08 13.02
C TYR A 95 -50.78 7.33 12.75
N ARG A 96 -51.58 6.25 12.64
CA ARG A 96 -53.00 6.32 12.23
C ARG A 96 -53.97 6.73 13.34
N ASN A 97 -53.66 6.46 14.61
CA ASN A 97 -54.49 6.83 15.77
C ASN A 97 -53.87 7.92 16.67
N SER A 98 -52.62 8.35 16.42
CA SER A 98 -52.02 9.53 17.08
C SER A 98 -52.57 10.88 16.59
N ASN A 99 -53.51 10.86 15.64
CA ASN A 99 -53.95 12.03 14.85
C ASN A 99 -52.78 12.82 14.24
N TYR A 100 -51.71 12.11 13.86
CA TYR A 100 -50.50 12.68 13.29
C TYR A 100 -50.73 12.97 11.81
N SER A 101 -51.02 14.23 11.48
CA SER A 101 -51.17 14.64 10.08
C SER A 101 -49.81 14.66 9.39
N SER A 102 -49.63 13.82 8.36
CA SER A 102 -48.49 13.90 7.44
C SER A 102 -48.66 15.01 6.39
N SER A 103 -49.64 15.90 6.56
CA SER A 103 -49.73 17.13 5.77
C SER A 103 -48.48 17.98 6.02
N LEU A 104 -47.68 18.19 4.97
CA LEU A 104 -47.05 19.49 4.81
C LEU A 104 -48.17 20.54 4.97
N GLU A 105 -47.95 21.57 5.79
CA GLU A 105 -48.75 22.77 5.64
C GLU A 105 -48.51 23.29 4.21
N THR A 106 -49.55 23.25 3.39
CA THR A 106 -49.57 23.88 2.08
C THR A 106 -49.65 25.38 2.27
N SER A 107 -48.53 25.95 2.74
CA SER A 107 -48.26 27.36 2.72
C SER A 107 -48.49 27.85 1.29
N ASN A 108 -49.56 28.62 1.09
CA ASN A 108 -49.85 29.29 -0.19
C ASN A 108 -48.91 30.49 -0.43
N THR A 109 -47.67 30.36 0.02
CA THR A 109 -46.55 31.01 -0.64
C THR A 109 -46.51 30.47 -2.07
N LYS A 110 -46.56 31.38 -3.04
CA LYS A 110 -46.19 31.08 -4.42
C LYS A 110 -44.82 30.40 -4.41
N GLU A 111 -44.53 29.54 -5.39
CA GLU A 111 -43.16 29.16 -5.71
C GLU A 111 -42.38 30.37 -6.25
N THR A 112 -42.04 31.30 -5.35
CA THR A 112 -40.79 32.04 -5.49
C THR A 112 -39.69 30.99 -5.44
N SER A 113 -39.08 30.72 -6.59
CA SER A 113 -37.88 29.90 -6.69
C SER A 113 -36.85 30.44 -5.69
N GLN A 114 -36.68 29.77 -4.55
CA GLN A 114 -35.60 30.09 -3.62
C GLN A 114 -34.29 29.81 -4.35
N LYS A 115 -33.70 30.88 -4.87
CA LYS A 115 -32.38 30.87 -5.49
C LYS A 115 -31.44 30.24 -4.46
N ARG A 116 -30.87 29.07 -4.78
CA ARG A 116 -30.00 28.35 -3.84
C ARG A 116 -28.70 29.14 -3.67
N ILE A 117 -28.70 30.03 -2.69
CA ILE A 117 -27.57 30.89 -2.35
C ILE A 117 -26.56 30.03 -1.59
N TYR A 118 -25.63 29.45 -2.35
CA TYR A 118 -24.45 28.79 -1.81
C TYR A 118 -23.33 29.82 -1.62
N GLY A 119 -23.68 30.95 -0.99
CA GLY A 119 -22.77 32.05 -0.72
C GLY A 119 -21.89 31.81 0.50
N THR A 120 -20.87 32.65 0.66
CA THR A 120 -19.97 32.67 1.82
C THR A 120 -19.67 34.12 2.19
N ASN A 121 -19.33 34.37 3.45
CA ASN A 121 -18.82 35.65 3.93
C ASN A 121 -17.29 35.57 4.08
N ILE A 122 -16.57 36.66 3.80
CA ILE A 122 -15.12 36.74 4.03
C ILE A 122 -14.85 37.43 5.38
N PRO A 123 -14.46 36.70 6.45
CA PRO A 123 -14.22 37.29 7.77
C PRO A 123 -12.88 38.06 7.87
N CYS A 124 -12.11 38.15 6.77
CA CYS A 124 -10.76 38.69 6.77
C CYS A 124 -10.74 40.22 6.73
N PHE A 125 -10.00 40.84 7.65
CA PHE A 125 -9.84 42.29 7.78
C PHE A 125 -8.68 42.85 6.95
N ASP A 126 -7.46 42.29 7.05
CA ASP A 126 -6.42 42.57 6.05
C ASP A 126 -6.78 41.81 4.76
N ARG A 127 -6.84 42.58 3.68
CA ARG A 127 -7.04 42.10 2.31
C ARG A 127 -6.10 42.79 1.31
N GLY A 128 -5.14 43.59 1.79
CA GLY A 128 -4.29 44.42 0.96
C GLY A 128 -3.18 43.63 0.24
N PRO A 129 -2.75 44.08 -0.95
CA PRO A 129 -1.58 43.52 -1.64
C PRO A 129 -0.29 43.77 -0.85
N SER A 130 0.80 43.13 -1.30
CA SER A 130 2.15 43.46 -0.87
C SER A 130 2.53 44.88 -1.30
N GLN A 131 3.40 45.54 -0.52
CA GLN A 131 3.83 46.94 -0.80
C GLN A 131 4.50 47.11 -2.18
N THR A 132 5.10 46.04 -2.68
CA THR A 132 5.63 45.90 -4.03
C THR A 132 5.21 44.53 -4.57
N VAL A 133 4.98 44.40 -5.87
CA VAL A 133 4.71 43.09 -6.51
C VAL A 133 5.85 42.13 -6.14
N PRO A 134 5.57 40.99 -5.46
CA PRO A 134 6.62 40.12 -4.98
C PRO A 134 7.41 39.50 -6.14
N VAL A 135 8.70 39.25 -5.90
CA VAL A 135 9.59 38.56 -6.84
C VAL A 135 9.73 37.06 -6.55
N SER A 136 9.22 36.62 -5.39
CA SER A 136 9.32 35.24 -4.91
C SER A 136 7.94 34.71 -4.54
N VAL A 137 7.62 33.50 -5.02
CA VAL A 137 6.36 32.79 -4.84
C VAL A 137 6.07 32.49 -3.37
N HIS A 138 7.13 32.41 -2.55
CA HIS A 138 7.06 32.19 -1.11
C HIS A 138 6.56 33.41 -0.32
N ASN A 139 6.47 34.59 -0.96
CA ASN A 139 6.04 35.87 -0.37
C ASN A 139 4.72 36.39 -0.98
N LEU A 140 3.89 35.51 -1.54
CA LEU A 140 2.61 35.88 -2.16
C LEU A 140 1.49 36.07 -1.13
N LYS A 141 0.97 37.29 -0.98
CA LYS A 141 -0.37 37.50 -0.41
C LYS A 141 -1.44 37.08 -1.43
N PRO A 142 -2.66 36.70 -1.00
CA PRO A 142 -3.76 36.40 -1.94
C PRO A 142 -4.11 37.56 -2.89
N ALA A 143 -3.94 38.81 -2.44
CA ALA A 143 -4.17 40.01 -3.25
C ALA A 143 -3.09 40.26 -4.33
N ASP A 144 -1.93 39.60 -4.25
CA ASP A 144 -0.88 39.71 -5.27
C ASP A 144 -1.18 38.84 -6.51
N ILE A 145 -2.09 37.87 -6.40
CA ILE A 145 -2.56 37.05 -7.51
C ILE A 145 -3.36 37.91 -8.48
N ARG A 146 -2.93 37.94 -9.74
CA ARG A 146 -3.52 38.74 -10.82
C ARG A 146 -4.28 37.90 -11.82
N VAL A 147 -3.83 36.67 -12.07
CA VAL A 147 -4.44 35.74 -13.02
C VAL A 147 -4.86 34.46 -12.29
N ILE A 148 -6.07 33.96 -12.56
CA ILE A 148 -6.53 32.63 -12.13
C ILE A 148 -6.86 31.76 -13.35
N ALA A 149 -6.47 30.48 -13.28
CA ALA A 149 -6.67 29.50 -14.34
C ALA A 149 -6.95 28.11 -13.76
N ALA A 150 -7.53 27.21 -14.57
CA ALA A 150 -7.68 25.81 -14.18
C ALA A 150 -7.56 24.81 -15.34
N LEU A 151 -7.16 23.60 -14.98
CA LEU A 151 -6.92 22.42 -15.82
C LEU A 151 -7.58 21.20 -15.16
N GLY A 152 -7.93 20.18 -15.94
CA GLY A 152 -8.54 18.95 -15.43
C GLY A 152 -9.75 18.45 -16.20
N ASP A 153 -10.62 17.73 -15.49
CA ASP A 153 -11.78 17.06 -16.05
C ASP A 153 -13.11 17.84 -15.92
N SER A 154 -14.23 17.13 -16.05
CA SER A 154 -15.60 17.61 -15.93
C SER A 154 -15.96 18.21 -14.56
N LEU A 155 -15.29 17.85 -13.47
CA LEU A 155 -15.45 18.49 -12.16
C LEU A 155 -14.88 19.93 -12.17
N THR A 156 -13.78 20.15 -12.89
CA THR A 156 -13.19 21.49 -13.07
C THR A 156 -13.92 22.29 -14.17
N ALA A 157 -14.54 21.63 -15.16
CA ALA A 157 -15.44 22.28 -16.11
C ALA A 157 -16.82 22.64 -15.50
N GLY A 158 -17.23 22.01 -14.40
CA GLY A 158 -18.51 22.24 -13.72
C GLY A 158 -19.71 21.56 -14.40
N ASN A 159 -19.52 20.34 -14.93
CA ASN A 159 -20.59 19.55 -15.52
C ASN A 159 -21.76 19.34 -14.56
N GLY A 160 -22.97 19.74 -14.98
CA GLY A 160 -24.20 19.55 -14.21
C GLY A 160 -24.31 20.32 -12.90
N ALA A 161 -23.33 21.16 -12.54
CA ALA A 161 -23.22 21.74 -11.20
C ALA A 161 -24.46 22.54 -10.77
N ALA A 162 -25.05 23.32 -11.68
CA ALA A 162 -26.27 24.09 -11.42
C ALA A 162 -27.55 23.46 -12.03
N SER A 163 -27.49 22.18 -12.46
CA SER A 163 -28.63 21.47 -13.02
C SER A 163 -29.74 21.25 -11.99
N LYS A 164 -30.99 21.29 -12.46
CA LYS A 164 -32.16 20.96 -11.62
C LYS A 164 -32.13 19.48 -11.22
N PRO A 165 -32.59 19.11 -10.00
CA PRO A 165 -32.70 17.71 -9.59
C PRO A 165 -33.38 16.83 -10.64
N HIS A 166 -32.87 15.61 -10.82
CA HIS A 166 -33.32 14.60 -11.80
C HIS A 166 -33.15 14.98 -13.29
N ASN A 167 -32.63 16.17 -13.63
CA ASN A 167 -32.37 16.59 -15.01
C ASN A 167 -31.05 16.00 -15.57
N VAL A 168 -30.98 14.68 -15.75
CA VAL A 168 -29.73 13.95 -16.10
C VAL A 168 -29.12 14.41 -17.43
N THR A 169 -29.91 14.80 -18.41
CA THR A 169 -29.42 15.24 -19.74
C THR A 169 -28.66 16.57 -19.69
N ASP A 170 -28.94 17.41 -18.71
CA ASP A 170 -28.32 18.72 -18.49
C ASP A 170 -26.97 18.62 -17.75
N VAL A 171 -26.56 17.42 -17.31
CA VAL A 171 -25.20 17.18 -16.81
C VAL A 171 -24.14 17.34 -17.92
N LEU A 172 -24.56 17.26 -19.19
CA LEU A 172 -23.72 17.62 -20.34
C LEU A 172 -23.43 19.14 -20.41
N THR A 173 -24.20 19.97 -19.70
CA THR A 173 -23.96 21.42 -19.58
C THR A 173 -22.80 21.68 -18.64
N GLN A 174 -21.73 22.30 -19.17
CA GLN A 174 -20.56 22.71 -18.42
C GLN A 174 -20.79 24.10 -17.80
N TYR A 175 -21.14 24.15 -16.51
CA TYR A 175 -21.40 25.39 -15.77
C TYR A 175 -20.11 26.05 -15.26
N ARG A 176 -19.21 26.40 -16.19
CA ARG A 176 -17.89 26.99 -15.91
C ARG A 176 -17.95 28.20 -14.99
N GLY A 177 -19.04 28.97 -15.01
CA GLY A 177 -19.25 30.13 -14.13
C GLY A 177 -19.41 29.83 -12.65
N VAL A 178 -19.74 28.58 -12.26
CA VAL A 178 -19.79 28.13 -10.85
C VAL A 178 -18.74 27.06 -10.54
N SER A 179 -17.74 26.88 -11.41
CA SER A 179 -16.62 25.98 -11.16
C SER A 179 -15.87 26.37 -9.88
N TRP A 180 -15.58 25.40 -9.03
CA TRP A 180 -15.10 25.60 -7.65
C TRP A 180 -13.74 26.31 -7.61
N SER A 181 -12.86 26.01 -8.55
CA SER A 181 -11.49 26.54 -8.62
C SER A 181 -11.36 27.84 -9.43
N VAL A 182 -12.29 28.16 -10.33
CA VAL A 182 -12.08 29.22 -11.35
C VAL A 182 -13.34 29.93 -11.86
N GLY A 183 -14.55 29.51 -11.47
CA GLY A 183 -15.79 30.18 -11.86
C GLY A 183 -15.97 31.53 -11.16
N GLY A 184 -16.50 32.54 -11.86
CA GLY A 184 -16.67 33.90 -11.34
C GLY A 184 -18.05 34.50 -11.60
N ASN A 185 -19.12 33.69 -11.64
CA ASN A 185 -20.49 34.19 -11.67
C ASN A 185 -20.80 34.97 -10.37
N GLU A 186 -21.58 36.05 -10.52
CA GLU A 186 -22.10 36.86 -9.41
C GLU A 186 -21.01 37.33 -8.42
N ASN A 187 -21.20 37.09 -7.12
CA ASN A 187 -20.29 37.50 -6.05
C ASN A 187 -20.18 36.44 -4.95
N ILE A 188 -19.26 36.61 -4.00
CA ILE A 188 -19.01 35.62 -2.94
C ILE A 188 -20.24 35.35 -2.06
N SER A 189 -21.10 36.35 -1.83
CA SER A 189 -22.33 36.21 -1.03
C SER A 189 -23.45 35.43 -1.74
N THR A 190 -23.26 35.00 -2.99
CA THR A 190 -24.26 34.24 -3.77
C THR A 190 -23.70 32.95 -4.36
N VAL A 191 -22.45 32.97 -4.84
CA VAL A 191 -21.77 31.86 -5.52
C VAL A 191 -20.35 31.74 -4.95
N THR A 192 -20.09 30.68 -4.20
CA THR A 192 -18.75 30.44 -3.62
C THR A 192 -17.85 29.70 -4.61
N THR A 193 -16.75 30.35 -4.98
CA THR A 193 -15.67 29.81 -5.80
C THR A 193 -14.35 30.43 -5.37
N LEU A 194 -13.21 29.80 -5.68
CA LEU A 194 -11.90 30.37 -5.37
C LEU A 194 -11.69 31.73 -6.07
N ALA A 195 -12.18 31.92 -7.30
CA ALA A 195 -12.10 33.22 -7.97
C ALA A 195 -12.94 34.29 -7.25
N ASN A 196 -14.14 33.97 -6.74
CA ASN A 196 -14.95 34.91 -5.97
C ASN A 196 -14.37 35.20 -4.58
N ILE A 197 -13.66 34.24 -3.96
CA ILE A 197 -12.90 34.50 -2.73
C ILE A 197 -11.73 35.45 -3.05
N LEU A 198 -10.93 35.17 -4.09
CA LEU A 198 -9.79 36.02 -4.47
C LEU A 198 -10.19 37.42 -4.94
N ARG A 199 -11.37 37.59 -5.56
CA ARG A 199 -11.90 38.92 -5.95
C ARG A 199 -12.17 39.85 -4.76
N GLU A 200 -12.34 39.31 -3.55
CA GLU A 200 -12.48 40.09 -2.31
C GLU A 200 -11.13 40.61 -1.77
N PHE A 201 -10.01 40.08 -2.27
CA PHE A 201 -8.63 40.52 -2.01
C PHE A 201 -8.07 41.34 -3.18
N ASN A 202 -8.30 40.91 -4.41
CA ASN A 202 -7.97 41.62 -5.64
C ASN A 202 -9.21 41.75 -6.55
N PRO A 203 -9.96 42.86 -6.47
CA PRO A 203 -11.11 43.12 -7.36
C PRO A 203 -10.76 43.19 -8.86
N SER A 204 -9.47 43.26 -9.20
CA SER A 204 -8.93 43.29 -10.57
C SER A 204 -8.37 41.94 -11.03
N LEU A 205 -8.72 40.83 -10.36
CA LEU A 205 -8.41 39.46 -10.80
C LEU A 205 -8.99 39.18 -12.20
N ILE A 206 -8.24 38.48 -13.06
CA ILE A 206 -8.67 38.09 -14.41
C ILE A 206 -8.42 36.60 -14.68
N GLY A 207 -9.04 36.07 -15.74
CA GLY A 207 -8.91 34.67 -16.17
C GLY A 207 -10.03 33.73 -15.71
N TYR A 208 -10.85 34.14 -14.73
CA TYR A 208 -12.00 33.39 -14.25
C TYR A 208 -13.07 33.18 -15.33
N SER A 209 -13.76 32.04 -15.29
CA SER A 209 -14.81 31.67 -16.24
C SER A 209 -16.20 32.11 -15.80
N THR A 210 -17.13 32.36 -16.72
CA THR A 210 -18.51 32.78 -16.44
C THR A 210 -19.53 31.98 -17.26
N GLY A 211 -20.80 31.98 -16.85
CA GLY A 211 -21.90 31.32 -17.58
C GLY A 211 -21.73 29.82 -17.78
N THR A 212 -22.12 29.34 -18.96
CA THR A 212 -21.97 27.96 -19.45
C THR A 212 -21.21 27.95 -20.78
N GLY A 213 -20.40 26.93 -21.04
CA GLY A 213 -19.63 26.86 -22.30
C GLY A 213 -18.55 25.78 -22.29
N LYS A 214 -17.93 25.54 -23.45
CA LYS A 214 -16.79 24.63 -23.63
C LYS A 214 -15.47 25.35 -23.41
N GLU A 215 -14.37 24.61 -23.29
CA GLU A 215 -12.98 25.11 -23.20
C GLU A 215 -12.59 26.05 -24.34
N THR A 216 -13.26 25.93 -25.48
CA THR A 216 -13.17 26.77 -26.68
C THR A 216 -13.93 28.10 -26.55
N SER A 217 -15.03 28.16 -25.78
CA SER A 217 -15.90 29.34 -25.65
C SER A 217 -15.21 30.51 -24.93
N ASP A 218 -15.46 31.75 -25.36
CA ASP A 218 -14.80 32.95 -24.81
C ASP A 218 -15.01 33.12 -23.30
N ASN A 219 -16.21 32.82 -22.81
CA ASN A 219 -16.58 32.86 -21.40
C ASN A 219 -15.95 31.74 -20.55
N ALA A 220 -15.26 30.76 -21.16
CA ALA A 220 -14.42 29.83 -20.42
C ALA A 220 -13.08 30.46 -19.99
N ALA A 221 -12.66 31.57 -20.61
CA ALA A 221 -11.43 32.29 -20.28
C ALA A 221 -10.21 31.34 -20.09
N LEU A 222 -9.67 31.24 -18.87
CA LEU A 222 -8.53 30.37 -18.54
C LEU A 222 -8.93 29.08 -17.80
N ASN A 223 -10.23 28.76 -17.74
CA ASN A 223 -10.67 27.40 -17.44
C ASN A 223 -10.50 26.54 -18.70
N GLN A 224 -9.44 25.74 -18.75
CA GLN A 224 -9.09 24.85 -19.86
C GLN A 224 -9.32 23.36 -19.55
N ALA A 225 -9.97 23.05 -18.44
CA ALA A 225 -10.49 21.71 -18.17
C ALA A 225 -11.54 21.27 -19.21
N VAL A 226 -11.63 19.98 -19.49
CA VAL A 226 -12.47 19.38 -20.54
C VAL A 226 -13.17 18.13 -20.00
N ALA A 227 -14.42 17.90 -20.43
CA ALA A 227 -15.24 16.84 -19.87
C ALA A 227 -14.92 15.47 -20.49
N GLY A 228 -14.36 14.56 -19.69
CA GLY A 228 -14.01 13.19 -20.10
C GLY A 228 -12.50 12.95 -20.30
N ASP A 229 -11.68 13.99 -20.20
CA ASP A 229 -10.21 13.90 -20.29
C ASP A 229 -9.60 13.06 -19.16
N HIS A 230 -8.47 12.44 -19.46
CA HIS A 230 -7.62 11.66 -18.55
C HIS A 230 -6.31 12.43 -18.27
N ALA A 231 -5.39 11.86 -17.49
CA ALA A 231 -4.11 12.52 -17.24
C ALA A 231 -3.30 12.80 -18.52
N GLU A 232 -3.40 11.94 -19.54
CA GLU A 232 -2.69 12.06 -20.83
C GLU A 232 -3.10 13.28 -21.66
N ASP A 233 -4.31 13.81 -21.44
CA ASP A 233 -4.83 14.97 -22.17
C ASP A 233 -4.35 16.31 -21.57
N VAL A 234 -3.95 16.32 -20.29
CA VAL A 234 -3.55 17.55 -19.57
C VAL A 234 -2.36 18.28 -20.22
N PRO A 235 -1.31 17.62 -20.74
CA PRO A 235 -0.27 18.27 -21.54
C PRO A 235 -0.79 19.05 -22.77
N ALA A 236 -1.95 18.69 -23.33
CA ALA A 236 -2.60 19.47 -24.38
C ALA A 236 -3.38 20.67 -23.79
N GLN A 237 -4.09 20.47 -22.67
CA GLN A 237 -4.75 21.56 -21.95
C GLN A 237 -3.77 22.66 -21.50
N VAL A 238 -2.58 22.28 -21.01
CA VAL A 238 -1.52 23.21 -20.59
C VAL A 238 -1.08 24.11 -21.74
N ARG A 239 -0.79 23.54 -22.93
CA ARG A 239 -0.39 24.33 -24.10
C ARG A 239 -1.46 25.36 -24.48
N ARG A 240 -2.73 24.94 -24.60
CA ARG A 240 -3.85 25.86 -24.86
C ARG A 240 -4.00 26.96 -23.79
N LEU A 241 -3.74 26.63 -22.53
CA LEU A 241 -3.77 27.60 -21.43
C LEU A 241 -2.64 28.64 -21.57
N VAL A 242 -1.42 28.20 -21.88
CA VAL A 242 -0.28 29.11 -22.13
C VAL A 242 -0.55 30.01 -23.34
N ASP A 243 -1.05 29.45 -24.44
CA ASP A 243 -1.38 30.21 -25.65
C ASP A 243 -2.48 31.26 -25.37
N ARG A 244 -3.53 30.90 -24.62
CA ARG A 244 -4.55 31.87 -24.18
C ARG A 244 -3.95 32.96 -23.28
N MET A 245 -3.09 32.61 -22.33
CA MET A 245 -2.44 33.60 -21.44
C MET A 245 -1.48 34.54 -22.18
N LYS A 246 -0.86 34.10 -23.28
CA LYS A 246 0.02 34.94 -24.12
C LYS A 246 -0.73 35.86 -25.06
N ASN A 247 -1.90 35.43 -25.55
CA ASN A 247 -2.71 36.21 -26.49
C ASN A 247 -3.70 37.17 -25.80
N ASP A 248 -3.97 37.02 -24.50
CA ASP A 248 -4.81 37.96 -23.74
C ASP A 248 -4.02 39.20 -23.31
N THR A 249 -4.20 40.30 -24.05
CA THR A 249 -3.59 41.61 -23.79
C THR A 249 -3.82 42.23 -22.39
N ARG A 250 -4.71 41.64 -21.57
CA ARG A 250 -4.96 42.06 -20.18
C ARG A 250 -3.96 41.47 -19.18
N ILE A 251 -3.22 40.44 -19.60
CA ILE A 251 -2.25 39.68 -18.81
C ILE A 251 -0.84 40.10 -19.22
N ASN A 252 -0.03 40.58 -18.27
CA ASN A 252 1.41 40.62 -18.49
C ASN A 252 1.99 39.23 -18.19
N PHE A 253 2.15 38.41 -19.23
CA PHE A 253 2.62 37.03 -19.12
C PHE A 253 3.93 36.89 -18.33
N GLN A 254 4.80 37.90 -18.34
CA GLN A 254 6.09 37.88 -17.64
C GLN A 254 5.99 38.32 -16.17
N THR A 255 5.21 39.35 -15.85
CA THR A 255 5.23 39.96 -14.50
C THR A 255 4.05 39.62 -13.60
N ASP A 256 2.90 39.25 -14.17
CA ASP A 256 1.67 38.98 -13.39
C ASP A 256 1.76 37.63 -12.68
N TRP A 257 1.35 37.56 -11.42
CA TRP A 257 1.27 36.30 -10.68
C TRP A 257 0.04 35.50 -11.06
N LYS A 258 0.26 34.22 -11.37
CA LYS A 258 -0.74 33.28 -11.89
C LYS A 258 -0.99 32.19 -10.85
N LEU A 259 -2.26 31.97 -10.51
CA LEU A 259 -2.69 30.82 -9.71
C LEU A 259 -3.37 29.81 -10.64
N ILE A 260 -2.75 28.65 -10.83
CA ILE A 260 -3.24 27.58 -11.71
C ILE A 260 -3.71 26.41 -10.85
N THR A 261 -4.93 25.93 -11.04
CA THR A 261 -5.44 24.76 -10.30
C THR A 261 -5.66 23.57 -11.22
N LEU A 262 -5.07 22.42 -10.89
CA LEU A 262 -5.17 21.17 -11.63
C LEU A 262 -5.80 20.07 -10.75
N LEU A 263 -6.82 19.39 -11.27
CA LEU A 263 -7.43 18.18 -10.70
C LEU A 263 -7.75 17.20 -11.84
N ILE A 264 -7.21 15.98 -11.80
CA ILE A 264 -7.40 14.94 -12.82
C ILE A 264 -7.20 13.54 -12.22
N GLY A 265 -7.69 12.50 -12.89
CA GLY A 265 -7.55 11.09 -12.46
C GLY A 265 -8.86 10.35 -12.22
N GLY A 266 -9.98 11.08 -12.16
CA GLY A 266 -11.30 10.47 -11.95
C GLY A 266 -11.70 9.55 -13.11
N ASN A 267 -11.48 10.00 -14.35
CA ASN A 267 -11.80 9.21 -15.55
C ASN A 267 -10.86 8.01 -15.70
N ASP A 268 -9.56 8.18 -15.42
CA ASP A 268 -8.53 7.14 -15.46
C ASP A 268 -8.89 5.98 -14.52
N LEU A 269 -9.25 6.29 -13.27
CA LEU A 269 -9.74 5.32 -12.27
C LEU A 269 -11.14 4.76 -12.59
N CYS A 270 -11.93 5.46 -13.41
CA CYS A 270 -13.17 4.92 -13.98
C CYS A 270 -12.93 3.98 -15.17
N LYS A 271 -11.70 3.89 -15.72
CA LYS A 271 -11.34 3.08 -16.91
C LYS A 271 -10.22 2.04 -16.71
N PHE A 272 -9.43 2.07 -15.63
CA PHE A 272 -8.28 1.15 -15.42
C PHE A 272 -8.61 -0.36 -15.51
N CYS A 273 -9.86 -0.76 -15.27
CA CYS A 273 -10.28 -2.16 -15.39
C CYS A 273 -10.43 -2.62 -16.87
N ASN A 274 -10.51 -1.68 -17.81
CA ASN A 274 -10.48 -1.97 -19.26
C ASN A 274 -9.06 -2.11 -19.78
N ASP A 275 -8.16 -1.21 -19.34
CA ASP A 275 -6.73 -1.26 -19.63
C ASP A 275 -5.92 -0.84 -18.37
N PRO A 276 -5.42 -1.80 -17.58
CA PRO A 276 -4.70 -1.50 -16.35
C PRO A 276 -3.26 -1.06 -16.58
N VAL A 277 -2.76 -1.11 -17.83
CA VAL A 277 -1.41 -0.65 -18.20
C VAL A 277 -1.47 0.81 -18.64
N HIS A 278 -2.44 1.15 -19.50
CA HIS A 278 -2.65 2.51 -19.97
C HIS A 278 -2.98 3.47 -18.82
N TYR A 279 -3.96 3.12 -17.97
CA TYR A 279 -4.34 3.89 -16.77
C TYR A 279 -3.58 3.45 -15.51
N SER A 280 -2.31 3.06 -15.65
CA SER A 280 -1.44 2.73 -14.53
C SER A 280 -1.13 3.96 -13.66
N PRO A 281 -0.86 3.81 -12.35
CA PRO A 281 -0.37 4.90 -11.49
C PRO A 281 0.89 5.57 -12.06
N GLU A 282 1.71 4.81 -12.78
CA GLU A 282 2.94 5.24 -13.42
C GLU A 282 2.65 6.14 -14.63
N ASN A 283 1.81 5.71 -15.58
CA ASN A 283 1.40 6.56 -16.71
C ASN A 283 0.66 7.81 -16.23
N TYR A 284 -0.24 7.68 -15.25
CA TYR A 284 -0.92 8.81 -14.63
C TYR A 284 0.08 9.85 -14.09
N THR A 285 1.10 9.39 -13.35
CA THR A 285 2.14 10.27 -12.78
C THR A 285 3.09 10.83 -13.84
N TYR A 286 3.44 10.05 -14.86
CA TYR A 286 4.25 10.50 -15.99
C TYR A 286 3.53 11.61 -16.80
N ASN A 287 2.23 11.47 -17.00
CA ASN A 287 1.42 12.46 -17.71
C ASN A 287 1.22 13.73 -16.87
N LEU A 288 0.98 13.59 -15.55
CA LEU A 288 1.02 14.72 -14.60
C LEU A 288 2.37 15.43 -14.63
N GLN A 289 3.48 14.70 -14.57
CA GLN A 289 4.82 15.29 -14.69
C GLN A 289 4.96 16.02 -16.01
N THR A 290 4.58 15.41 -17.13
CA THR A 290 4.70 16.03 -18.45
C THR A 290 3.92 17.35 -18.51
N ALA A 291 2.73 17.42 -17.92
CA ALA A 291 1.95 18.66 -17.81
C ALA A 291 2.63 19.73 -16.94
N LEU A 292 3.18 19.34 -15.78
CA LEU A 292 3.85 20.26 -14.84
C LEU A 292 5.23 20.72 -15.35
N ASP A 293 5.98 19.85 -16.04
CA ASP A 293 7.25 20.18 -16.67
C ASP A 293 7.07 21.19 -17.81
N ILE A 294 5.98 21.12 -18.59
CA ILE A 294 5.66 22.14 -19.61
C ILE A 294 5.40 23.53 -18.97
N LEU A 295 4.84 23.57 -17.75
CA LEU A 295 4.67 24.83 -17.01
C LEU A 295 6.02 25.34 -16.43
N HIS A 296 6.86 24.42 -15.93
CA HIS A 296 8.06 24.73 -15.14
C HIS A 296 9.36 24.90 -15.94
N ARG A 297 9.56 24.20 -17.07
CA ARG A 297 10.86 24.11 -17.75
C ARG A 297 10.80 24.00 -19.28
N GLU A 298 11.93 24.37 -19.89
CA GLU A 298 12.17 24.33 -21.33
C GLU A 298 12.32 22.89 -21.87
N VAL A 299 11.22 22.16 -22.02
CA VAL A 299 11.18 21.02 -22.98
C VAL A 299 11.16 21.57 -24.42
N GLU A 300 10.51 22.72 -24.61
CA GLU A 300 10.67 23.63 -25.75
C GLU A 300 10.76 25.06 -25.18
N GLN A 301 11.53 25.97 -25.80
CA GLN A 301 11.70 27.35 -25.33
C GLN A 301 10.42 28.23 -25.44
N THR A 302 9.28 27.61 -25.74
CA THR A 302 8.01 28.27 -26.05
C THR A 302 7.04 28.31 -24.86
N PHE A 303 7.18 27.46 -23.82
CA PHE A 303 6.08 27.21 -22.88
C PHE A 303 6.27 27.57 -21.40
N LEU A 304 7.48 27.92 -20.95
CA LEU A 304 7.76 28.34 -19.57
C LEU A 304 6.75 29.39 -19.07
N VAL A 305 6.16 29.15 -17.89
CA VAL A 305 5.20 30.06 -17.23
C VAL A 305 5.84 30.69 -16.00
N PRO A 306 6.50 31.87 -16.13
CA PRO A 306 7.12 32.54 -14.99
C PRO A 306 6.06 33.03 -14.00
N ARG A 307 6.44 33.22 -12.73
CA ARG A 307 5.55 33.74 -11.67
C ARG A 307 4.24 32.95 -11.53
N ALA A 308 4.37 31.67 -11.24
CA ALA A 308 3.23 30.75 -11.11
C ALA A 308 3.22 30.01 -9.76
N PHE A 309 2.04 29.99 -9.13
CA PHE A 309 1.71 29.08 -8.03
C PHE A 309 0.75 28.03 -8.59
N VAL A 310 1.14 26.75 -8.56
CA VAL A 310 0.29 25.66 -9.06
C VAL A 310 -0.31 24.89 -7.89
N ASN A 311 -1.64 24.93 -7.76
CA ASN A 311 -2.40 24.02 -6.91
C ASN A 311 -2.55 22.68 -7.63
N LEU A 312 -1.83 21.65 -7.20
CA LEU A 312 -2.07 20.28 -7.62
C LEU A 312 -3.01 19.62 -6.62
N VAL A 313 -4.29 19.48 -6.97
CA VAL A 313 -5.28 18.90 -6.06
C VAL A 313 -5.30 17.39 -6.24
N THR A 314 -5.03 16.68 -5.15
CA THR A 314 -4.92 15.22 -5.13
C THR A 314 -6.24 14.55 -5.52
N VAL A 315 -6.18 13.50 -6.34
CA VAL A 315 -7.37 12.76 -6.77
C VAL A 315 -8.14 12.19 -5.58
N LEU A 316 -9.46 12.37 -5.59
CA LEU A 316 -10.35 11.90 -4.52
C LEU A 316 -10.47 10.37 -4.47
N SER A 317 -10.80 9.83 -3.30
CA SER A 317 -11.16 8.41 -3.16
C SER A 317 -12.55 8.13 -3.75
N ILE A 318 -12.58 7.64 -5.00
CA ILE A 318 -13.84 7.35 -5.71
C ILE A 318 -14.52 6.04 -5.28
N ALA A 319 -13.90 5.22 -4.41
CA ALA A 319 -14.49 3.98 -3.92
C ALA A 319 -15.79 4.20 -3.13
N SER A 320 -15.88 5.33 -2.41
CA SER A 320 -17.05 5.75 -1.63
C SER A 320 -18.32 5.94 -2.47
N LEU A 321 -18.18 6.22 -3.77
CA LEU A 321 -19.29 6.35 -4.74
C LEU A 321 -20.21 5.11 -4.74
N ARG A 322 -19.69 3.92 -4.42
CA ARG A 322 -20.47 2.68 -4.29
C ARG A 322 -21.65 2.84 -3.33
N GLU A 323 -21.48 3.53 -2.20
CA GLU A 323 -22.56 3.74 -1.23
C GLU A 323 -23.74 4.53 -1.82
N LEU A 324 -23.42 5.57 -2.60
CA LEU A 324 -24.42 6.40 -3.28
C LEU A 324 -25.19 5.60 -4.34
N HIS A 325 -24.63 4.53 -4.89
CA HIS A 325 -25.33 3.65 -5.83
C HIS A 325 -25.85 2.35 -5.19
N ALA A 326 -25.49 2.04 -3.94
CA ALA A 326 -25.99 0.87 -3.20
C ALA A 326 -27.41 1.09 -2.66
N SER A 327 -27.73 2.28 -2.13
CA SER A 327 -29.05 2.57 -1.54
C SER A 327 -30.21 2.35 -2.52
N GLY A 328 -31.26 1.67 -2.07
CA GLY A 328 -32.47 1.41 -2.86
C GLY A 328 -33.42 2.60 -3.01
N ASN A 329 -33.29 3.62 -2.16
CA ASN A 329 -34.26 4.73 -2.06
C ASN A 329 -33.86 5.99 -2.85
N ASN A 330 -32.81 5.94 -3.67
CA ASN A 330 -32.38 7.09 -4.47
C ASN A 330 -32.68 6.93 -5.97
N THR A 331 -32.67 8.06 -6.67
CA THR A 331 -33.01 8.18 -8.10
C THR A 331 -31.78 8.16 -9.01
N CYS A 332 -30.64 7.71 -8.49
CA CYS A 332 -29.37 7.74 -9.20
C CYS A 332 -29.38 6.81 -10.44
N PRO A 333 -28.90 7.26 -11.62
CA PRO A 333 -28.95 6.50 -12.85
C PRO A 333 -27.88 5.39 -12.90
N LYS A 334 -28.05 4.34 -12.09
CA LYS A 334 -27.07 3.26 -11.87
C LYS A 334 -26.57 2.61 -13.17
N LEU A 335 -27.44 2.46 -14.18
CA LEU A 335 -27.07 1.93 -15.50
C LEU A 335 -26.10 2.87 -16.26
N LEU A 336 -26.31 4.19 -16.19
CA LEU A 336 -25.41 5.17 -16.80
C LEU A 336 -24.05 5.16 -16.10
N MET A 337 -24.03 5.10 -14.77
CA MET A 337 -22.76 5.08 -14.02
C MET A 337 -21.98 3.78 -14.18
N ARG A 338 -22.63 2.65 -14.45
CA ARG A 338 -21.94 1.41 -14.88
C ARG A 338 -21.30 1.48 -16.27
N ILE A 339 -21.70 2.45 -17.10
CA ILE A 339 -21.08 2.72 -18.43
C ILE A 339 -19.96 3.76 -18.31
N LEU A 340 -20.19 4.83 -17.54
CA LEU A 340 -19.19 5.88 -17.33
C LEU A 340 -18.05 5.41 -16.41
N CYS A 341 -18.37 4.81 -15.27
CA CYS A 341 -17.41 4.37 -14.24
C CYS A 341 -17.55 2.87 -13.90
N PRO A 342 -17.39 1.96 -14.89
CA PRO A 342 -17.54 0.51 -14.69
C PRO A 342 -16.65 -0.02 -13.56
N CYS A 343 -15.42 0.47 -13.45
CA CYS A 343 -14.44 -0.03 -12.49
C CYS A 343 -14.78 0.26 -11.02
N VAL A 344 -15.78 1.12 -10.76
CA VAL A 344 -16.29 1.40 -9.40
C VAL A 344 -17.60 0.66 -9.11
N LEU A 345 -18.51 0.53 -10.09
CA LEU A 345 -19.88 0.03 -9.86
C LEU A 345 -20.20 -1.37 -10.42
N ASN A 346 -19.26 -2.01 -11.13
CA ASN A 346 -19.38 -3.40 -11.60
C ASN A 346 -18.74 -4.44 -10.66
N PRO A 347 -17.60 -4.17 -9.96
CA PRO A 347 -17.03 -5.14 -9.01
C PRO A 347 -18.00 -5.51 -7.89
N GLU A 348 -17.90 -6.73 -7.37
CA GLU A 348 -18.58 -7.14 -6.13
C GLU A 348 -17.83 -6.60 -4.90
N ASP A 349 -18.48 -6.50 -3.75
CA ASP A 349 -17.82 -6.05 -2.52
C ASP A 349 -16.75 -7.05 -2.08
N ASN A 350 -15.58 -6.55 -1.65
CA ASN A 350 -14.38 -7.34 -1.30
C ASN A 350 -13.75 -8.17 -2.44
N SER A 351 -14.24 -8.03 -3.68
CA SER A 351 -13.64 -8.65 -4.88
C SER A 351 -12.20 -8.18 -5.13
N ASN A 352 -11.44 -8.95 -5.93
CA ASN A 352 -10.07 -8.57 -6.29
C ASN A 352 -10.04 -7.33 -7.21
N GLU A 353 -11.07 -7.15 -8.02
CA GLU A 353 -11.31 -5.97 -8.85
C GLU A 353 -11.55 -4.72 -7.99
N PHE A 354 -12.33 -4.84 -6.91
CA PHE A 354 -12.56 -3.74 -5.96
C PHE A 354 -11.29 -3.43 -5.14
N LYS A 355 -10.56 -4.44 -4.66
CA LYS A 355 -9.25 -4.23 -4.02
C LYS A 355 -8.26 -3.54 -4.96
N LYS A 356 -8.27 -3.88 -6.26
CA LYS A 356 -7.43 -3.24 -7.27
C LYS A 356 -7.81 -1.79 -7.51
N LEU A 357 -9.10 -1.43 -7.51
CA LEU A 357 -9.55 -0.02 -7.53
C LEU A 357 -8.97 0.77 -6.34
N VAL A 358 -9.10 0.25 -5.11
CA VAL A 358 -8.61 0.92 -3.89
C VAL A 358 -7.09 1.08 -3.95
N TYR A 359 -6.36 0.06 -4.41
CA TYR A 359 -4.92 0.12 -4.61
C TYR A 359 -4.52 1.16 -5.67
N PHE A 360 -5.15 1.15 -6.85
CA PHE A 360 -4.85 2.12 -7.94
C PHE A 360 -5.09 3.55 -7.45
N ASN A 361 -6.21 3.82 -6.77
CA ASN A 361 -6.52 5.12 -6.22
C ASN A 361 -5.47 5.57 -5.18
N ARG A 362 -5.11 4.72 -4.20
CA ARG A 362 -4.04 5.03 -3.22
C ARG A 362 -2.70 5.32 -3.91
N ARG A 363 -2.29 4.51 -4.90
CA ARG A 363 -1.02 4.71 -5.63
C ARG A 363 -1.01 5.97 -6.51
N TYR A 364 -2.15 6.38 -7.07
CA TYR A 364 -2.26 7.69 -7.75
C TYR A 364 -1.96 8.83 -6.77
N GLN A 365 -2.58 8.79 -5.59
CA GLN A 365 -2.40 9.80 -4.54
C GLN A 365 -0.95 9.81 -4.03
N GLU A 366 -0.38 8.63 -3.77
CA GLU A 366 1.00 8.49 -3.30
C GLU A 366 2.02 8.98 -4.34
N ARG A 367 1.93 8.54 -5.59
CA ARG A 367 2.87 8.97 -6.64
C ARG A 367 2.74 10.46 -6.97
N THR A 368 1.54 11.03 -6.89
CA THR A 368 1.33 12.49 -6.97
C THR A 368 2.10 13.22 -5.86
N ARG A 369 2.05 12.70 -4.62
CA ARG A 369 2.86 13.21 -3.52
C ARG A 369 4.35 13.07 -3.79
N GLN A 370 4.84 11.88 -4.14
CA GLN A 370 6.25 11.63 -4.46
C GLN A 370 6.79 12.56 -5.56
N LEU A 371 5.99 12.82 -6.61
CA LEU A 371 6.36 13.70 -7.72
C LEU A 371 6.59 15.15 -7.26
N VAL A 372 5.73 15.69 -6.40
CA VAL A 372 5.88 17.04 -5.84
C VAL A 372 6.97 17.07 -4.76
N GLU A 373 6.98 16.10 -3.85
CA GLU A 373 7.93 16.00 -2.74
C GLU A 373 9.36 15.65 -3.17
N SER A 374 9.59 15.39 -4.46
CA SER A 374 10.94 15.38 -5.04
C SER A 374 11.63 16.76 -5.06
N GLY A 375 10.90 17.84 -4.77
CA GLY A 375 11.40 19.23 -4.79
C GLY A 375 11.72 19.77 -6.19
N ARG A 376 11.45 18.99 -7.25
CA ARG A 376 11.82 19.28 -8.63
C ARG A 376 11.27 20.60 -9.19
N TYR A 377 10.14 21.10 -8.66
CA TYR A 377 9.44 22.30 -9.12
C TYR A 377 9.79 23.55 -8.31
N ASP A 378 10.60 23.42 -7.26
CA ASP A 378 11.03 24.51 -6.38
C ASP A 378 12.49 24.91 -6.68
N ALA A 379 12.91 24.71 -7.93
CA ALA A 379 14.25 25.00 -8.43
C ALA A 379 14.51 26.50 -8.68
N THR A 380 13.46 27.33 -8.63
CA THR A 380 13.52 28.80 -8.74
C THR A 380 12.57 29.42 -7.73
N ASP A 381 12.85 30.65 -7.29
CA ASP A 381 11.99 31.35 -6.33
C ASP A 381 10.68 31.86 -6.95
N ASP A 382 10.48 31.80 -8.28
CA ASP A 382 9.29 32.34 -8.96
C ASP A 382 8.26 31.29 -9.43
N PHE A 383 8.52 30.01 -9.19
CA PHE A 383 7.63 28.89 -9.51
C PHE A 383 7.51 27.92 -8.33
N THR A 384 6.34 27.30 -8.15
CA THR A 384 6.15 26.19 -7.19
C THR A 384 4.93 25.35 -7.56
N VAL A 385 4.97 24.05 -7.23
CA VAL A 385 3.80 23.16 -7.26
C VAL A 385 3.48 22.76 -5.82
N VAL A 386 2.31 23.14 -5.33
CA VAL A 386 1.86 22.81 -3.99
C VAL A 386 0.70 21.83 -4.09
N MET A 387 0.92 20.64 -3.51
CA MET A 387 -0.11 19.63 -3.36
C MET A 387 -1.18 20.12 -2.37
N GLN A 388 -2.45 19.95 -2.72
CA GLN A 388 -3.59 20.31 -1.88
C GLN A 388 -4.44 19.04 -1.64
N PRO A 389 -4.18 18.26 -0.57
CA PRO A 389 -4.75 16.93 -0.39
C PRO A 389 -6.20 16.90 0.08
N PHE A 390 -6.89 18.02 0.31
CA PHE A 390 -8.19 18.06 1.00
C PHE A 390 -9.32 17.14 0.44
N LEU A 391 -9.23 16.70 -0.82
CA LEU A 391 -10.17 15.74 -1.44
C LEU A 391 -9.80 14.26 -1.24
N MET A 392 -8.58 13.97 -0.79
CA MET A 392 -7.95 12.64 -0.79
C MET A 392 -8.75 11.61 0.02
N ASN A 393 -9.07 11.96 1.27
CA ASN A 393 -9.75 11.11 2.25
C ASN A 393 -11.17 11.60 2.55
N MET A 394 -11.92 12.02 1.51
CA MET A 394 -13.33 12.39 1.65
C MET A 394 -14.24 11.19 1.94
N ASN A 395 -15.15 11.38 2.89
CA ASN A 395 -16.27 10.47 3.15
C ASN A 395 -17.44 10.75 2.18
N MET A 396 -18.36 9.78 2.05
CA MET A 396 -19.63 9.99 1.36
C MET A 396 -20.56 10.81 2.27
N PRO A 397 -20.95 12.05 1.90
CA PRO A 397 -21.70 12.92 2.79
C PRO A 397 -23.07 12.35 3.14
N LYS A 398 -23.51 12.54 4.38
CA LYS A 398 -24.73 11.92 4.94
C LYS A 398 -25.87 12.90 5.19
N THR A 399 -27.10 12.39 5.13
CA THR A 399 -28.29 13.04 5.70
C THR A 399 -28.34 12.82 7.22
N GLN A 400 -29.29 13.46 7.91
CA GLN A 400 -29.48 13.29 9.36
C GLN A 400 -29.84 11.85 9.77
N GLU A 401 -30.38 11.07 8.83
CA GLU A 401 -30.71 9.65 8.97
C GLU A 401 -29.51 8.71 8.66
N GLY A 402 -28.33 9.26 8.34
CA GLY A 402 -27.13 8.48 8.01
C GLY A 402 -27.09 7.92 6.58
N LEU A 403 -28.01 8.33 5.70
CA LEU A 403 -28.07 7.89 4.30
C LEU A 403 -27.21 8.80 3.40
N PRO A 404 -26.66 8.33 2.26
CA PRO A 404 -25.92 9.19 1.32
C PRO A 404 -26.76 10.38 0.81
N ASP A 405 -26.30 11.61 1.05
CA ASP A 405 -26.97 12.84 0.62
C ASP A 405 -26.67 13.18 -0.85
N SER A 406 -27.56 12.73 -1.73
CA SER A 406 -27.50 13.03 -3.17
C SER A 406 -27.53 14.53 -3.53
N SER A 407 -27.88 15.45 -2.61
CA SER A 407 -27.88 16.90 -2.90
C SER A 407 -26.48 17.52 -3.05
N TYR A 408 -25.43 16.80 -2.64
CA TYR A 408 -24.03 17.11 -2.94
C TYR A 408 -23.64 16.76 -4.39
N PHE A 409 -24.48 16.05 -5.14
CA PHE A 409 -24.18 15.58 -6.49
C PHE A 409 -25.13 16.19 -7.54
N ALA A 410 -24.64 16.29 -8.77
CA ALA A 410 -25.45 16.60 -9.94
C ALA A 410 -26.48 15.46 -10.18
N PRO A 411 -27.50 15.66 -11.04
CA PRO A 411 -28.55 14.66 -11.29
C PRO A 411 -28.10 13.26 -11.73
N ASP A 412 -26.83 13.09 -12.11
CA ASP A 412 -26.23 11.81 -12.48
C ASP A 412 -25.70 11.01 -11.27
N CYS A 413 -25.68 11.59 -10.08
CA CYS A 413 -25.04 11.04 -8.87
C CYS A 413 -23.56 10.68 -9.07
N PHE A 414 -22.80 11.56 -9.74
CA PHE A 414 -21.35 11.43 -9.92
C PHE A 414 -20.63 12.78 -9.93
N HIS A 415 -21.06 13.73 -10.76
CA HIS A 415 -20.46 15.07 -10.74
C HIS A 415 -20.89 15.85 -9.49
N PHE A 416 -20.10 16.84 -9.07
CA PHE A 416 -20.44 17.72 -7.94
C PHE A 416 -21.62 18.65 -8.27
N SER A 417 -22.54 18.83 -7.33
CA SER A 417 -23.53 19.93 -7.39
C SER A 417 -22.90 21.26 -6.97
N GLN A 418 -23.60 22.38 -7.20
CA GLN A 418 -23.19 23.71 -6.74
C GLN A 418 -22.94 23.76 -5.21
N LYS A 419 -23.56 22.85 -4.43
CA LYS A 419 -23.30 22.64 -2.99
C LYS A 419 -21.86 22.19 -2.75
N SER A 420 -21.45 21.10 -3.41
CA SER A 420 -20.09 20.55 -3.33
C SER A 420 -19.05 21.45 -3.97
N HIS A 421 -19.37 22.10 -5.10
CA HIS A 421 -18.50 23.13 -5.69
C HIS A 421 -18.18 24.25 -4.68
N SER A 422 -19.17 24.68 -3.91
CA SER A 422 -18.99 25.73 -2.90
C SER A 422 -18.15 25.26 -1.71
N GLN A 423 -18.31 24.00 -1.28
CA GLN A 423 -17.48 23.40 -0.22
C GLN A 423 -16.04 23.15 -0.68
N ALA A 424 -15.83 22.62 -1.89
CA ALA A 424 -14.50 22.41 -2.47
C ALA A 424 -13.72 23.73 -2.65
N ALA A 425 -14.42 24.83 -2.99
CA ALA A 425 -13.82 26.17 -3.04
C ALA A 425 -13.34 26.67 -1.67
N ARG A 426 -14.14 26.46 -0.61
CA ARG A 426 -13.77 26.80 0.78
C ARG A 426 -12.60 25.96 1.28
N ALA A 427 -12.64 24.67 0.98
CA ALA A 427 -11.62 23.71 1.35
C ALA A 427 -10.27 24.02 0.69
N LEU A 428 -10.23 24.22 -0.65
CA LEU A 428 -9.01 24.63 -1.36
C LEU A 428 -8.43 25.94 -0.80
N TRP A 429 -9.27 26.94 -0.52
CA TRP A 429 -8.81 28.18 0.10
C TRP A 429 -8.13 27.96 1.46
N ASN A 430 -8.75 27.17 2.34
CA ASN A 430 -8.17 26.82 3.64
C ASN A 430 -6.84 26.05 3.48
N ASN A 431 -6.81 25.08 2.57
CA ASN A 431 -5.66 24.21 2.31
C ASN A 431 -4.46 25.00 1.74
N MET A 432 -4.70 26.05 0.93
CA MET A 432 -3.65 26.99 0.50
C MET A 432 -3.01 27.81 1.65
N LEU A 433 -3.69 27.96 2.79
CA LEU A 433 -3.20 28.72 3.96
C LEU A 433 -2.58 27.80 5.05
N GLU A 434 -2.81 26.49 4.96
CA GLU A 434 -2.23 25.45 5.81
C GLU A 434 -0.79 25.10 5.40
N PRO A 435 0.18 25.11 6.34
CA PRO A 435 1.58 24.86 6.03
C PRO A 435 1.80 23.40 5.58
N LEU A 436 2.83 23.18 4.78
CA LEU A 436 3.18 21.84 4.33
C LEU A 436 3.59 20.97 5.53
N GLY A 437 3.10 19.73 5.56
CA GLY A 437 3.14 18.84 6.73
C GLY A 437 1.90 18.92 7.64
N GLU A 438 1.11 19.99 7.59
CA GLU A 438 -0.11 20.18 8.41
C GLU A 438 -1.38 20.42 7.56
N LYS A 439 -1.34 20.11 6.26
CA LYS A 439 -2.49 20.26 5.35
C LYS A 439 -3.59 19.25 5.66
N THR A 440 -4.85 19.71 5.73
CA THR A 440 -6.01 18.83 5.81
C THR A 440 -6.13 17.99 4.54
N ASP A 441 -6.31 16.67 4.70
CA ASP A 441 -6.44 15.67 3.64
C ASP A 441 -7.83 14.99 3.61
N ASN A 442 -8.59 15.14 4.70
CA ASN A 442 -9.81 14.41 5.03
C ASN A 442 -11.02 15.35 5.22
N GLN A 443 -11.15 16.37 4.37
CA GLN A 443 -12.19 17.39 4.54
C GLN A 443 -13.60 16.78 4.51
N GLN A 444 -14.31 16.88 5.62
CA GLN A 444 -15.75 16.61 5.66
C GLN A 444 -16.46 17.74 4.92
N ILE A 445 -17.33 17.41 3.96
CA ILE A 445 -18.02 18.38 3.08
C ILE A 445 -19.47 18.62 3.50
N GLU A 446 -19.96 17.83 4.45
CA GLU A 446 -21.20 18.03 5.18
C GLU A 446 -21.14 19.17 6.21
N ASP A 447 -19.96 19.42 6.78
CA ASP A 447 -19.74 20.43 7.83
C ASP A 447 -19.63 21.87 7.30
N GLU A 448 -19.80 22.85 8.19
CA GLU A 448 -19.58 24.27 7.82
C GLU A 448 -18.08 24.58 7.69
N ILE A 449 -17.58 24.60 6.45
CA ILE A 449 -16.19 24.97 6.15
C ILE A 449 -16.03 26.50 6.22
N VAL A 450 -15.76 27.01 7.43
CA VAL A 450 -15.44 28.43 7.66
C VAL A 450 -14.11 28.78 6.98
N LEU A 451 -14.07 29.93 6.29
CA LEU A 451 -12.86 30.40 5.62
C LEU A 451 -11.83 30.92 6.63
N LYS A 452 -10.62 30.34 6.58
CA LYS A 452 -9.43 30.82 7.29
C LYS A 452 -8.94 32.12 6.65
N CYS A 453 -8.28 32.97 7.43
CA CYS A 453 -7.70 34.22 6.96
C CYS A 453 -6.17 34.22 7.13
N PRO A 454 -5.41 34.83 6.19
CA PRO A 454 -4.03 35.22 6.46
C PRO A 454 -3.97 36.16 7.68
N SER A 455 -2.89 36.11 8.44
CA SER A 455 -2.62 37.04 9.55
C SER A 455 -1.30 37.78 9.32
N GLU A 456 -1.04 38.87 10.05
CA GLU A 456 0.20 39.65 9.89
C GLU A 456 1.48 38.80 10.04
N ALA A 457 1.47 37.82 10.95
CA ALA A 457 2.57 36.88 11.15
C ALA A 457 2.59 35.70 10.17
N LYS A 458 1.49 35.46 9.44
CA LYS A 458 1.30 34.37 8.48
C LYS A 458 0.50 34.87 7.25
N PRO A 459 1.01 35.85 6.45
CA PRO A 459 0.21 36.56 5.45
C PRO A 459 0.21 35.90 4.05
N PHE A 460 1.07 34.90 3.83
CA PHE A 460 1.35 34.35 2.51
C PHE A 460 0.66 33.00 2.24
N LEU A 461 0.41 32.71 0.95
CA LEU A 461 0.06 31.38 0.46
C LEU A 461 1.18 30.37 0.76
N ARG A 462 0.84 29.13 1.09
CA ARG A 462 1.79 28.18 1.68
C ARG A 462 2.62 27.41 0.67
N THR A 463 3.93 27.44 0.88
CA THR A 463 4.98 26.76 0.12
C THR A 463 5.95 26.08 1.09
N TYR A 464 6.83 25.19 0.62
CA TYR A 464 7.78 24.49 1.52
C TYR A 464 8.63 25.48 2.33
N LYS A 465 9.21 26.47 1.65
CA LYS A 465 10.11 27.50 2.20
C LYS A 465 9.46 28.32 3.30
N ASN A 466 8.24 28.81 3.09
CA ASN A 466 7.51 29.59 4.11
C ASN A 466 6.73 28.74 5.13
N SER A 467 6.79 27.40 5.00
CA SER A 467 6.31 26.44 6.01
C SER A 467 7.45 25.89 6.88
N ASN A 468 8.71 26.22 6.58
CA ASN A 468 9.90 25.55 7.13
C ASN A 468 9.89 24.02 6.92
N TYR A 469 9.28 23.56 5.81
CA TYR A 469 9.14 22.16 5.47
C TYR A 469 10.35 21.71 4.63
N THR A 470 10.98 20.61 5.03
CA THR A 470 12.08 19.97 4.29
C THR A 470 11.54 18.72 3.62
N TYR A 471 11.70 18.61 2.31
CA TYR A 471 11.27 17.44 1.55
C TYR A 471 12.00 16.16 1.99
N PRO A 472 11.33 15.00 2.06
CA PRO A 472 11.98 13.71 2.33
C PRO A 472 13.06 13.44 1.27
N ASN A 473 14.32 13.27 1.69
CA ASN A 473 15.44 13.19 0.77
C ASN A 473 15.49 11.83 0.03
N GLN A 474 14.86 11.75 -1.14
CA GLN A 474 14.66 10.51 -1.91
C GLN A 474 15.91 9.94 -2.60
N THR A 475 17.12 10.49 -2.37
CA THR A 475 18.37 9.82 -2.78
C THR A 475 18.64 8.62 -1.88
N LEU A 476 17.93 7.52 -2.14
CA LEU A 476 17.97 6.26 -1.41
C LEU A 476 19.27 5.50 -1.71
N ASN A 477 20.33 5.88 -0.99
CA ASN A 477 21.57 5.11 -0.94
C ASN A 477 21.37 3.89 0.00
N TYR A 478 21.54 2.68 -0.52
CA TYR A 478 21.47 1.42 0.22
C TYR A 478 22.83 0.72 0.35
N GLY A 479 23.92 1.48 0.18
CA GLY A 479 25.28 1.03 0.37
C GLY A 479 25.66 0.75 1.83
N SER A 480 26.90 0.33 1.99
CA SER A 480 27.52 -0.03 3.27
C SER A 480 28.97 0.44 3.31
N GLN A 481 29.57 0.40 4.51
CA GLN A 481 31.01 0.56 4.70
C GLN A 481 31.59 -0.73 5.28
N LEU A 482 32.80 -1.10 4.85
CA LEU A 482 33.51 -2.30 5.29
C LEU A 482 34.83 -1.91 5.96
N LEU A 483 34.87 -1.95 7.28
CA LEU A 483 35.94 -1.38 8.10
C LEU A 483 37.12 -2.35 8.35
N CYS A 484 37.34 -3.31 7.45
CA CYS A 484 38.33 -4.38 7.65
C CYS A 484 39.74 -3.96 7.25
N GLU A 485 40.68 -4.10 8.19
CA GLU A 485 42.12 -3.81 8.01
C GLU A 485 42.82 -4.88 7.17
N ASP A 486 42.70 -6.16 7.53
CA ASP A 486 43.23 -7.26 6.70
C ASP A 486 42.27 -7.55 5.54
N ARG A 487 42.72 -7.19 4.34
CA ARG A 487 42.07 -7.52 3.06
C ARG A 487 42.95 -8.40 2.17
N SER A 488 44.05 -8.93 2.69
CA SER A 488 45.03 -9.70 1.92
C SER A 488 44.53 -11.11 1.53
N PRO A 489 44.95 -11.66 0.38
CA PRO A 489 44.76 -13.09 0.06
C PRO A 489 45.59 -13.98 1.01
N SER A 490 45.34 -15.28 0.95
CA SER A 490 46.10 -16.25 1.75
C SER A 490 47.55 -16.35 1.28
N SER A 491 48.47 -16.43 2.25
CA SER A 491 49.90 -16.60 2.01
C SER A 491 50.42 -17.75 2.88
N PRO A 492 50.70 -18.95 2.32
CA PRO A 492 50.58 -19.31 0.90
C PRO A 492 49.13 -19.35 0.40
N PRO A 493 48.89 -19.30 -0.93
CA PRO A 493 47.55 -19.34 -1.51
C PRO A 493 46.73 -20.56 -1.05
N ALA A 494 45.44 -20.34 -0.75
CA ALA A 494 44.59 -21.37 -0.18
C ALA A 494 44.51 -22.65 -1.06
N THR A 495 44.93 -23.77 -0.49
CA THR A 495 44.80 -25.12 -1.09
C THR A 495 43.59 -25.88 -0.56
N SER A 496 43.04 -25.47 0.59
CA SER A 496 41.84 -26.02 1.22
C SER A 496 40.75 -24.96 1.34
N VAL A 497 39.49 -25.37 1.20
CA VAL A 497 38.31 -24.51 1.43
C VAL A 497 38.22 -24.12 2.91
N HIS A 498 38.81 -24.92 3.81
CA HIS A 498 38.97 -24.61 5.23
C HIS A 498 40.14 -23.64 5.52
N SER A 499 40.79 -23.09 4.49
CA SER A 499 41.83 -22.06 4.58
C SER A 499 41.51 -20.79 3.78
N LEU A 500 40.29 -20.67 3.27
CA LEU A 500 39.90 -19.65 2.30
C LEU A 500 39.64 -18.28 2.95
N LYS A 501 40.39 -17.25 2.57
CA LYS A 501 40.06 -15.84 2.83
C LYS A 501 39.13 -15.29 1.74
N PRO A 502 38.38 -14.20 1.98
CA PRO A 502 37.54 -13.59 0.94
C PRO A 502 38.31 -13.17 -0.31
N ALA A 503 39.55 -12.67 -0.14
CA ALA A 503 40.42 -12.27 -1.25
C ALA A 503 40.92 -13.45 -2.12
N ASP A 504 40.81 -14.70 -1.65
CA ASP A 504 41.15 -15.88 -2.45
C ASP A 504 40.03 -16.27 -3.45
N VAL A 505 38.79 -15.84 -3.20
CA VAL A 505 37.65 -16.06 -4.10
C VAL A 505 37.84 -15.24 -5.36
N LYS A 506 37.65 -15.88 -6.52
CA LYS A 506 37.73 -15.22 -7.84
C LYS A 506 36.44 -15.33 -8.65
N ILE A 507 35.63 -16.38 -8.41
CA ILE A 507 34.36 -16.58 -9.12
C ILE A 507 33.20 -16.51 -8.13
N ILE A 508 32.15 -15.74 -8.47
CA ILE A 508 30.85 -15.79 -7.77
C ILE A 508 29.79 -16.28 -8.75
N ALA A 509 28.92 -17.19 -8.29
CA ALA A 509 27.82 -17.77 -9.05
C ALA A 509 26.58 -17.97 -8.17
N ALA A 510 25.39 -18.04 -8.78
CA ALA A 510 24.14 -18.22 -8.05
C ALA A 510 23.12 -19.10 -8.80
N LEU A 511 22.39 -19.92 -8.03
CA LEU A 511 21.25 -20.74 -8.47
C LEU A 511 20.03 -20.38 -7.60
N GLY A 512 18.83 -20.31 -8.18
CA GLY A 512 17.62 -20.02 -7.42
C GLY A 512 16.39 -19.56 -8.20
N ASP A 513 15.53 -18.81 -7.52
CA ASP A 513 14.26 -18.26 -8.02
C ASP A 513 14.27 -16.72 -8.11
N SER A 514 13.09 -16.09 -8.17
CA SER A 514 12.89 -14.64 -8.21
C SER A 514 13.45 -13.89 -6.99
N LEU A 515 13.71 -14.55 -5.85
CA LEU A 515 14.44 -13.94 -4.73
C LEU A 515 15.95 -13.89 -4.98
N THR A 516 16.50 -14.72 -5.87
CA THR A 516 17.93 -14.74 -6.23
C THR A 516 18.24 -13.80 -7.42
N ILE A 517 17.21 -13.20 -7.99
CA ILE A 517 17.22 -12.01 -8.84
C ILE A 517 16.66 -10.86 -7.98
N LEU A 518 16.85 -9.59 -8.35
CA LEU A 518 15.90 -8.57 -7.89
C LEU A 518 14.79 -8.48 -8.95
N SER A 519 13.79 -9.35 -8.83
CA SER A 519 12.63 -9.41 -9.73
C SER A 519 11.39 -9.77 -8.92
N PRO A 520 10.27 -9.07 -9.11
CA PRO A 520 8.96 -9.60 -8.77
C PRO A 520 8.57 -10.76 -9.71
N ILE A 521 7.35 -11.32 -9.55
CA ILE A 521 6.85 -12.40 -10.43
C ILE A 521 6.30 -11.83 -11.75
N PRO A 522 6.74 -12.34 -12.92
CA PRO A 522 6.31 -11.81 -14.22
C PRO A 522 4.82 -12.06 -14.49
N LEU A 523 4.06 -10.99 -14.73
CA LEU A 523 2.60 -11.02 -14.92
C LEU A 523 2.16 -11.40 -16.35
N GLY A 524 3.09 -11.91 -17.18
CA GLY A 524 2.78 -12.51 -18.48
C GLY A 524 2.30 -11.53 -19.56
N GLY A 525 2.44 -10.23 -19.33
CA GLY A 525 1.99 -9.16 -20.20
C GLY A 525 3.17 -8.34 -20.72
N ARG A 526 3.46 -8.42 -22.02
CA ARG A 526 4.61 -7.73 -22.64
C ARG A 526 4.49 -6.20 -22.54
N VAL A 527 5.05 -5.62 -21.49
CA VAL A 527 5.31 -4.17 -21.42
C VAL A 527 6.43 -3.80 -22.41
N SER A 528 6.34 -2.64 -23.04
CA SER A 528 7.37 -2.17 -23.97
C SER A 528 8.63 -1.75 -23.21
N LYS A 529 9.74 -2.44 -23.47
CA LYS A 529 11.08 -2.19 -22.88
C LYS A 529 11.59 -0.74 -23.04
N GLN A 530 10.96 0.06 -23.90
CA GLN A 530 11.41 1.38 -24.31
C GLN A 530 11.03 2.54 -23.37
N LEU A 531 10.27 2.29 -22.28
CA LEU A 531 9.87 3.33 -21.32
C LEU A 531 10.75 3.39 -20.05
N CYS A 532 11.36 2.29 -19.61
CA CYS A 532 12.12 2.25 -18.36
C CYS A 532 13.52 2.90 -18.46
N ASP A 533 14.15 2.88 -19.64
CA ASP A 533 15.54 3.34 -19.85
C ASP A 533 15.77 4.85 -19.64
N ALA A 534 14.72 5.64 -19.40
CA ALA A 534 14.76 7.11 -19.35
C ALA A 534 14.41 7.72 -17.97
N TRP A 535 14.08 6.92 -16.95
CA TRP A 535 13.59 7.41 -15.66
C TRP A 535 14.33 6.77 -14.46
N LEU A 536 14.63 7.59 -13.45
CA LEU A 536 15.33 7.26 -12.21
C LEU A 536 16.76 6.66 -12.34
N PRO A 537 17.81 7.35 -11.87
CA PRO A 537 19.12 6.72 -11.72
C PRO A 537 19.15 5.78 -10.50
N ARG A 538 19.28 4.47 -10.75
CA ARG A 538 19.69 3.41 -9.79
C ARG A 538 18.68 2.98 -8.71
N VAL A 539 17.37 3.07 -8.97
CA VAL A 539 16.34 2.46 -8.12
C VAL A 539 15.68 1.30 -8.85
N ALA A 540 15.51 0.15 -8.19
CA ALA A 540 14.69 -0.95 -8.72
C ALA A 540 13.19 -0.60 -8.64
N SER A 541 12.45 -0.87 -9.70
CA SER A 541 11.13 -0.27 -9.96
C SER A 541 10.09 -0.31 -8.83
N ASP A 542 9.50 0.85 -8.54
CA ASP A 542 8.31 0.98 -7.66
C ASP A 542 6.98 0.61 -8.36
N ASN A 543 7.04 0.10 -9.59
CA ASN A 543 5.91 -0.17 -10.49
C ASN A 543 5.38 -1.62 -10.39
N LEU A 544 4.06 -1.78 -10.21
CA LEU A 544 3.39 -3.09 -10.21
C LEU A 544 3.20 -3.74 -11.60
N LEU A 545 3.69 -3.09 -12.65
CA LEU A 545 3.68 -3.57 -14.05
C LEU A 545 5.10 -3.77 -14.59
N ASP A 546 6.14 -3.40 -13.84
CA ASP A 546 7.55 -3.65 -14.17
C ASP A 546 8.06 -4.94 -13.48
N LEU A 547 7.13 -5.85 -13.16
CA LEU A 547 7.40 -7.13 -12.50
C LEU A 547 8.18 -8.10 -13.38
N ASP A 548 8.07 -7.93 -14.70
CA ASP A 548 8.78 -8.68 -15.72
C ASP A 548 10.26 -8.23 -15.85
N THR A 549 10.67 -7.13 -15.20
CA THR A 549 12.05 -6.61 -15.29
C THR A 549 12.95 -7.20 -14.20
N GLU A 550 13.80 -8.13 -14.64
CA GLU A 550 14.80 -8.80 -13.81
C GLU A 550 16.04 -7.92 -13.57
N TYR A 551 16.10 -7.18 -12.44
CA TYR A 551 17.26 -6.37 -12.02
C TYR A 551 18.40 -7.23 -11.47
N ARG A 552 18.96 -8.12 -12.30
CA ARG A 552 20.06 -9.06 -11.93
C ARG A 552 21.30 -8.36 -11.36
N GLY A 553 21.57 -7.12 -11.76
CA GLY A 553 22.67 -6.30 -11.22
C GLY A 553 22.51 -5.84 -9.77
N LEU A 554 21.30 -5.91 -9.22
CA LEU A 554 20.95 -5.54 -7.84
C LEU A 554 20.60 -6.75 -6.95
N SER A 555 20.86 -7.98 -7.43
CA SER A 555 20.66 -9.19 -6.61
C SER A 555 21.57 -9.21 -5.38
N TRP A 556 21.04 -9.53 -4.20
CA TRP A 556 21.78 -9.55 -2.94
C TRP A 556 22.95 -10.55 -2.94
N SER A 557 22.79 -11.67 -3.64
CA SER A 557 23.77 -12.77 -3.68
C SER A 557 24.78 -12.68 -4.82
N ILE A 558 24.47 -11.93 -5.90
CA ILE A 558 25.28 -11.94 -7.14
C ILE A 558 25.21 -10.66 -8.01
N GLY A 559 24.47 -9.62 -7.62
CA GLY A 559 24.50 -8.34 -8.32
C GLY A 559 25.83 -7.62 -8.15
N GLY A 560 26.34 -6.97 -9.19
CA GLY A 560 27.61 -6.22 -9.18
C GLY A 560 27.50 -4.76 -9.61
N ASP A 561 26.29 -4.20 -9.68
CA ASP A 561 26.10 -2.80 -10.07
C ASP A 561 26.63 -1.83 -8.99
N ALA A 562 27.06 -0.64 -9.45
CA ALA A 562 27.64 0.42 -8.63
C ALA A 562 28.86 -0.04 -7.79
N SER A 563 29.04 0.58 -6.61
CA SER A 563 30.05 0.26 -5.60
C SER A 563 29.37 -0.08 -4.26
N LEU A 564 30.13 -0.67 -3.32
CA LEU A 564 29.60 -1.00 -1.99
C LEU A 564 29.03 0.23 -1.25
N GLU A 565 29.62 1.41 -1.45
CA GLU A 565 29.16 2.70 -0.90
C GLU A 565 27.76 3.12 -1.41
N ASN A 566 27.28 2.56 -2.52
CA ASN A 566 26.01 2.94 -3.15
C ASN A 566 24.95 1.82 -3.15
N VAL A 567 25.38 0.55 -3.27
CA VAL A 567 24.50 -0.63 -3.29
C VAL A 567 25.19 -1.77 -2.56
N THR A 568 24.51 -2.37 -1.57
CA THR A 568 25.07 -3.52 -0.84
C THR A 568 24.66 -4.84 -1.52
N THR A 569 25.64 -5.55 -2.07
CA THR A 569 25.49 -6.92 -2.61
C THR A 569 26.71 -7.76 -2.23
N LEU A 570 26.60 -9.08 -2.27
CA LEU A 570 27.71 -9.97 -1.96
C LEU A 570 28.94 -9.71 -2.87
N PRO A 571 28.83 -9.58 -4.22
CA PRO A 571 29.97 -9.17 -5.05
C PRO A 571 30.52 -7.78 -4.74
N ASN A 572 29.69 -6.83 -4.32
CA ASN A 572 30.16 -5.50 -3.94
C ASN A 572 31.02 -5.56 -2.67
N ILE A 573 30.70 -6.45 -1.73
CA ILE A 573 31.52 -6.73 -0.55
C ILE A 573 32.79 -7.49 -0.94
N PHE A 574 32.72 -8.51 -1.81
CA PHE A 574 33.93 -9.24 -2.23
C PHE A 574 34.90 -8.38 -3.07
N ARG A 575 34.42 -7.39 -3.84
CA ARG A 575 35.31 -6.46 -4.59
C ARG A 575 36.19 -5.59 -3.69
N GLU A 576 35.82 -5.36 -2.44
CA GLU A 576 36.68 -4.70 -1.44
C GLU A 576 37.92 -5.51 -1.05
N PHE A 577 37.88 -6.84 -1.27
CA PHE A 577 38.97 -7.79 -1.01
C PHE A 577 39.69 -8.20 -2.29
N ASN A 578 38.95 -8.43 -3.37
CA ASN A 578 39.47 -8.82 -4.67
C ASN A 578 38.72 -8.10 -5.80
N VAL A 579 39.33 -7.04 -6.33
CA VAL A 579 38.78 -6.27 -7.47
C VAL A 579 38.71 -7.06 -8.78
N THR A 580 39.35 -8.23 -8.88
CA THR A 580 39.38 -9.06 -10.10
C THR A 580 38.38 -10.22 -10.10
N ILE A 581 37.40 -10.24 -9.19
CA ILE A 581 36.35 -11.27 -9.23
C ILE A 581 35.51 -11.16 -10.52
N VAL A 582 34.98 -12.30 -10.98
CA VAL A 582 34.08 -12.40 -12.15
C VAL A 582 32.87 -13.30 -11.86
N GLY A 583 31.87 -13.22 -12.73
CA GLY A 583 30.66 -14.05 -12.68
C GLY A 583 29.42 -13.36 -12.10
N TYR A 584 29.62 -12.25 -11.37
CA TYR A 584 28.52 -11.39 -10.91
C TYR A 584 27.71 -10.82 -12.08
N SER A 585 26.40 -10.64 -11.87
CA SER A 585 25.48 -10.07 -12.86
C SER A 585 25.39 -8.54 -12.76
N THR A 586 24.98 -7.87 -13.85
CA THR A 586 24.91 -6.40 -13.93
C THR A 586 23.66 -5.95 -14.70
N GLY A 587 23.04 -4.82 -14.36
CA GLY A 587 21.87 -4.27 -15.04
C GLY A 587 20.64 -5.20 -15.04
N THR A 588 19.83 -5.10 -16.10
CA THR A 588 18.55 -5.85 -16.26
C THR A 588 18.62 -6.88 -17.40
N GLY A 589 17.96 -8.03 -17.24
CA GLY A 589 17.92 -9.08 -18.28
C GLY A 589 17.60 -10.49 -17.75
N ASN A 590 17.27 -11.41 -18.66
CA ASN A 590 16.96 -12.82 -18.36
C ASN A 590 18.24 -13.69 -18.21
N GLU A 591 18.11 -14.97 -17.83
CA GLU A 591 19.25 -15.86 -17.53
C GLU A 591 20.13 -16.21 -18.74
N ASN A 592 19.69 -15.88 -19.96
CA ASN A 592 20.42 -16.05 -21.21
C ASN A 592 21.06 -14.73 -21.72
N ASP A 593 20.67 -13.58 -21.16
CA ASP A 593 21.26 -12.29 -21.53
C ASP A 593 22.71 -12.20 -21.02
N SER A 594 23.60 -11.61 -21.83
CA SER A 594 25.06 -11.63 -21.57
C SER A 594 25.49 -11.05 -20.21
N ASN A 595 24.67 -10.19 -19.63
CA ASN A 595 24.87 -9.51 -18.36
C ASN A 595 24.35 -10.30 -17.14
N ALA A 596 23.68 -11.44 -17.34
CA ALA A 596 23.37 -12.39 -16.26
C ALA A 596 24.62 -13.18 -15.80
N PHE A 597 25.64 -13.31 -16.66
CA PHE A 597 26.91 -14.01 -16.39
C PHE A 597 26.76 -15.39 -15.71
N LEU A 598 26.99 -15.51 -14.40
CA LEU A 598 26.85 -16.76 -13.63
C LEU A 598 25.68 -16.73 -12.63
N ASN A 599 24.79 -15.73 -12.72
CA ASN A 599 23.48 -15.79 -12.11
C ASN A 599 22.57 -16.64 -13.00
N GLN A 600 22.22 -17.83 -12.54
CA GLN A 600 21.39 -18.81 -13.24
C GLN A 600 20.06 -19.08 -12.54
N ALA A 601 19.68 -18.21 -11.60
CA ALA A 601 18.32 -18.16 -11.09
C ALA A 601 17.31 -17.75 -12.19
N VAL A 602 16.04 -18.14 -12.02
CA VAL A 602 14.95 -17.89 -12.98
C VAL A 602 13.66 -17.57 -12.19
N PRO A 603 12.87 -16.54 -12.55
CA PRO A 603 11.64 -16.23 -11.82
C PRO A 603 10.66 -17.41 -11.79
N GLY A 604 9.96 -17.61 -10.66
CA GLY A 604 9.02 -18.72 -10.49
C GLY A 604 9.65 -20.13 -10.38
N ALA A 605 10.98 -20.25 -10.40
CA ALA A 605 11.65 -21.55 -10.30
C ALA A 605 11.32 -22.29 -8.99
N GLN A 606 11.12 -23.60 -9.11
CA GLN A 606 10.90 -24.53 -8.01
C GLN A 606 12.12 -25.44 -7.82
N ALA A 607 12.21 -26.18 -6.71
CA ALA A 607 13.37 -27.03 -6.40
C ALA A 607 13.74 -28.00 -7.54
N GLU A 608 12.78 -28.52 -8.31
CA GLU A 608 13.08 -29.42 -9.43
C GLU A 608 13.75 -28.78 -10.66
N HIS A 609 13.81 -27.46 -10.73
CA HIS A 609 14.50 -26.72 -11.78
C HIS A 609 16.00 -26.53 -11.48
N LEU A 610 16.42 -26.56 -10.21
CA LEU A 610 17.83 -26.38 -9.80
C LEU A 610 18.81 -27.35 -10.50
N PRO A 611 18.53 -28.65 -10.69
CA PRO A 611 19.42 -29.54 -11.43
C PRO A 611 19.66 -29.12 -12.89
N ALA A 612 18.76 -28.36 -13.51
CA ALA A 612 18.99 -27.77 -14.83
C ALA A 612 19.88 -26.53 -14.75
N GLN A 613 19.59 -25.60 -13.83
CA GLN A 613 20.40 -24.40 -13.59
C GLN A 613 21.86 -24.76 -13.28
N ALA A 614 22.11 -25.75 -12.40
CA ALA A 614 23.44 -26.22 -12.06
C ALA A 614 24.21 -26.77 -13.28
N ARG A 615 23.55 -27.50 -14.19
CA ARG A 615 24.17 -28.00 -15.42
C ARG A 615 24.51 -26.86 -16.39
N ASN A 616 23.68 -25.82 -16.48
CA ASN A 616 23.99 -24.66 -17.31
C ASN A 616 25.14 -23.84 -16.71
N LEU A 617 25.16 -23.66 -15.38
CA LEU A 617 26.25 -23.00 -14.67
C LEU A 617 27.61 -23.70 -14.91
N LEU A 618 27.64 -25.04 -14.83
CA LEU A 618 28.82 -25.84 -15.17
C LEU A 618 29.30 -25.61 -16.61
N ARG A 619 28.37 -25.50 -17.57
CA ARG A 619 28.67 -25.22 -18.98
C ARG A 619 29.24 -23.81 -19.18
N LEU A 620 28.66 -22.81 -18.51
CA LEU A 620 29.12 -21.41 -18.57
C LEU A 620 30.52 -21.27 -17.96
N MET A 621 30.72 -21.75 -16.72
CA MET A 621 32.03 -21.68 -16.04
C MET A 621 33.17 -22.38 -16.81
N LYS A 622 32.88 -23.43 -17.59
CA LYS A 622 33.88 -24.17 -18.39
C LYS A 622 34.19 -23.53 -19.75
N ASN A 623 33.35 -22.61 -20.21
CA ASN A 623 33.47 -21.96 -21.52
C ASN A 623 33.87 -20.48 -21.44
N ASP A 624 33.85 -19.86 -20.25
CA ASP A 624 34.28 -18.48 -20.05
C ASP A 624 35.82 -18.39 -19.99
N PRO A 625 36.50 -17.72 -20.94
CA PRO A 625 37.95 -17.65 -20.99
C PRO A 625 38.59 -16.82 -19.86
N ARG A 626 37.78 -16.16 -19.00
CA ARG A 626 38.25 -15.44 -17.82
C ARG A 626 38.46 -16.35 -16.61
N ILE A 627 37.98 -17.59 -16.68
CA ILE A 627 37.88 -18.53 -15.55
C ILE A 627 38.85 -19.69 -15.76
N ASP A 628 39.83 -19.83 -14.87
CA ASP A 628 40.51 -21.12 -14.72
C ASP A 628 39.57 -22.05 -13.95
N PHE A 629 38.86 -22.90 -14.71
CA PHE A 629 37.91 -23.83 -14.12
C PHE A 629 38.56 -24.74 -13.08
N SER A 630 39.86 -25.06 -13.21
CA SER A 630 40.59 -25.95 -12.31
C SER A 630 41.24 -25.24 -11.10
N ALA A 631 41.77 -24.03 -11.30
CA ALA A 631 42.66 -23.37 -10.33
C ALA A 631 42.00 -22.25 -9.52
N ASP A 632 40.96 -21.59 -10.03
CA ASP A 632 40.28 -20.48 -9.34
C ASP A 632 39.37 -20.99 -8.20
N TRP A 633 39.21 -20.23 -7.12
CA TRP A 633 38.18 -20.52 -6.12
C TRP A 633 36.83 -19.92 -6.50
N LYS A 634 35.77 -20.73 -6.38
CA LYS A 634 34.38 -20.36 -6.69
C LYS A 634 33.51 -20.35 -5.42
N LEU A 635 32.73 -19.28 -5.24
CA LEU A 635 31.62 -19.21 -4.29
C LEU A 635 30.32 -19.39 -5.07
N ILE A 636 29.49 -20.36 -4.68
CA ILE A 636 28.21 -20.65 -5.32
C ILE A 636 27.09 -20.51 -4.30
N THR A 637 26.27 -19.46 -4.41
CA THR A 637 25.08 -19.28 -3.56
C THR A 637 23.90 -20.06 -4.15
N VAL A 638 23.14 -20.77 -3.31
CA VAL A 638 21.94 -21.50 -3.73
C VAL A 638 20.80 -21.15 -2.78
N HIS A 639 19.68 -20.66 -3.32
CA HIS A 639 18.47 -20.37 -2.55
C HIS A 639 17.23 -20.73 -3.37
N ILE A 640 16.29 -21.47 -2.79
CA ILE A 640 15.07 -21.92 -3.47
C ILE A 640 13.99 -22.26 -2.43
N GLY A 641 12.75 -22.38 -2.89
CA GLY A 641 11.69 -23.09 -2.16
C GLY A 641 10.47 -22.22 -1.83
N GLY A 642 10.53 -20.92 -2.09
CA GLY A 642 9.39 -20.04 -1.94
C GLY A 642 8.23 -20.49 -2.84
N ASN A 643 8.51 -20.75 -4.12
CA ASN A 643 7.53 -21.24 -5.09
C ASN A 643 6.96 -22.63 -4.72
N ASP A 644 7.80 -23.53 -4.20
CA ASP A 644 7.38 -24.85 -3.72
C ASP A 644 6.40 -24.72 -2.52
N LEU A 645 6.72 -23.91 -1.51
CA LEU A 645 5.84 -23.65 -0.36
C LEU A 645 4.53 -22.95 -0.75
N CYS A 646 4.60 -21.96 -1.65
CA CYS A 646 3.43 -21.23 -2.15
C CYS A 646 2.45 -22.09 -2.96
N ASN A 647 2.88 -23.27 -3.42
CA ASN A 647 2.04 -24.24 -4.13
C ASN A 647 1.79 -25.53 -3.34
N TYR A 648 2.38 -25.71 -2.15
CA TYR A 648 2.30 -26.95 -1.35
C TYR A 648 0.86 -27.41 -1.09
N CYS A 649 -0.06 -26.50 -0.77
CA CYS A 649 -1.46 -26.84 -0.52
C CYS A 649 -2.25 -27.29 -1.78
N LYS A 650 -1.66 -27.15 -2.98
CA LYS A 650 -2.26 -27.58 -4.27
C LYS A 650 -1.87 -29.01 -4.63
N ASP A 651 -0.65 -29.44 -4.29
CA ASP A 651 -0.14 -30.81 -4.49
C ASP A 651 0.91 -31.18 -3.41
N PRO A 652 0.47 -31.62 -2.21
CA PRO A 652 1.37 -31.93 -1.10
C PRO A 652 2.32 -33.11 -1.37
N ASP A 653 1.98 -34.00 -2.32
CA ASP A 653 2.82 -35.15 -2.68
C ASP A 653 3.95 -34.72 -3.61
N HIS A 654 3.65 -33.91 -4.64
CA HIS A 654 4.67 -33.31 -5.50
C HIS A 654 5.62 -32.43 -4.68
N TYR A 655 5.09 -31.44 -3.95
CA TYR A 655 5.87 -30.51 -3.11
C TYR A 655 6.30 -31.12 -1.77
N SER A 656 6.24 -32.45 -1.59
CA SER A 656 6.65 -33.11 -0.36
C SER A 656 8.12 -32.82 0.00
N ALA A 657 8.43 -32.73 1.30
CA ALA A 657 9.79 -32.47 1.79
C ALA A 657 10.81 -33.53 1.32
N VAL A 658 10.36 -34.74 1.00
CA VAL A 658 11.17 -35.82 0.40
C VAL A 658 11.56 -35.46 -1.04
N ASN A 659 10.62 -34.99 -1.86
CA ASN A 659 10.90 -34.53 -3.22
C ASN A 659 11.80 -33.29 -3.21
N PHE A 660 11.46 -32.28 -2.40
CA PHE A 660 12.27 -31.07 -2.24
C PHE A 660 13.73 -31.41 -1.88
N THR A 661 13.95 -32.15 -0.79
CA THR A 661 15.30 -32.53 -0.34
C THR A 661 16.04 -33.38 -1.39
N ARG A 662 15.32 -34.26 -2.11
CA ARG A 662 15.89 -35.03 -3.22
C ARG A 662 16.38 -34.14 -4.36
N ARG A 663 15.66 -33.06 -4.73
CA ARG A 663 16.09 -32.12 -5.76
C ARG A 663 17.29 -31.27 -5.32
N ILE A 664 17.35 -30.87 -4.06
CA ILE A 664 18.56 -30.25 -3.48
C ILE A 664 19.75 -31.22 -3.57
N GLN A 665 19.56 -32.50 -3.19
CA GLN A 665 20.60 -33.52 -3.32
C GLN A 665 21.03 -33.74 -4.78
N GLU A 666 20.10 -33.88 -5.73
CA GLU A 666 20.40 -34.00 -7.16
C GLU A 666 21.25 -32.81 -7.67
N THR A 667 21.00 -31.61 -7.16
CA THR A 667 21.74 -30.38 -7.49
C THR A 667 23.14 -30.37 -6.88
N LEU A 668 23.27 -30.67 -5.59
CA LEU A 668 24.56 -30.73 -4.90
C LEU A 668 25.44 -31.87 -5.43
N ASP A 669 24.85 -33.04 -5.73
CA ASP A 669 25.53 -34.16 -6.40
C ASP A 669 26.11 -33.73 -7.76
N ILE A 670 25.41 -32.88 -8.53
CA ILE A 670 25.89 -32.35 -9.83
C ILE A 670 27.11 -31.44 -9.65
N LEU A 671 27.14 -30.62 -8.59
CA LEU A 671 28.28 -29.74 -8.29
C LEU A 671 29.48 -30.51 -7.68
N HIS A 672 29.20 -31.54 -6.87
CA HIS A 672 30.19 -32.26 -6.07
C HIS A 672 30.90 -33.41 -6.79
N LYS A 673 30.27 -34.08 -7.77
CA LYS A 673 30.69 -35.42 -8.22
C LYS A 673 32.19 -35.54 -8.52
N GLN A 674 32.88 -36.30 -7.67
CA GLN A 674 34.33 -36.57 -7.67
C GLN A 674 35.26 -35.34 -7.51
N ALA A 675 34.74 -34.19 -7.04
CA ALA A 675 35.44 -32.90 -6.94
C ALA A 675 36.06 -32.38 -8.27
N SER A 676 35.85 -33.09 -9.39
CA SER A 676 36.17 -32.70 -10.76
C SER A 676 34.99 -32.06 -11.49
N ALA A 677 33.78 -32.18 -10.93
CA ALA A 677 32.59 -31.51 -11.44
C ALA A 677 32.74 -29.98 -11.32
N VAL A 678 32.95 -29.48 -10.08
CA VAL A 678 33.53 -28.16 -9.75
C VAL A 678 34.67 -28.34 -8.73
N PRO A 679 35.96 -28.23 -9.11
CA PRO A 679 37.04 -28.16 -8.14
C PRO A 679 37.08 -26.76 -7.49
N LYS A 680 37.59 -26.70 -6.25
CA LYS A 680 37.79 -25.45 -5.50
C LYS A 680 36.49 -24.63 -5.32
N ALA A 681 35.47 -25.25 -4.73
CA ALA A 681 34.17 -24.62 -4.52
C ALA A 681 33.76 -24.56 -3.04
N LEU A 682 33.22 -23.39 -2.65
CA LEU A 682 32.41 -23.23 -1.45
C LEU A 682 30.96 -23.03 -1.90
N VAL A 683 30.06 -23.95 -1.53
CA VAL A 683 28.62 -23.82 -1.83
C VAL A 683 27.91 -23.26 -0.60
N SER A 684 27.32 -22.07 -0.72
CA SER A 684 26.54 -21.42 0.32
C SER A 684 25.04 -21.68 0.09
N LEU A 685 24.53 -22.73 0.70
CA LEU A 685 23.12 -23.12 0.62
C LEU A 685 22.30 -22.33 1.66
N VAL A 686 21.48 -21.41 1.20
CA VAL A 686 20.58 -20.61 2.04
C VAL A 686 19.25 -21.34 2.17
N GLU A 687 18.83 -21.59 3.41
CA GLU A 687 17.60 -22.34 3.68
C GLU A 687 16.34 -21.61 3.18
N VAL A 688 15.26 -22.38 3.03
CA VAL A 688 13.98 -21.82 2.60
C VAL A 688 13.43 -20.83 3.63
N MET A 689 12.95 -19.70 3.11
CA MET A 689 12.37 -18.59 3.86
C MET A 689 11.08 -19.03 4.58
N ASP A 690 10.92 -18.67 5.86
CA ASP A 690 9.58 -18.70 6.45
C ASP A 690 8.75 -17.55 5.85
N LEU A 691 7.74 -17.91 5.06
CA LEU A 691 6.84 -16.98 4.39
C LEU A 691 5.69 -16.52 5.30
N PHE A 692 5.47 -17.18 6.44
CA PHE A 692 4.33 -16.86 7.31
C PHE A 692 4.33 -15.40 7.84
N PRO A 693 5.46 -14.79 8.24
CA PRO A 693 5.50 -13.38 8.63
C PRO A 693 5.01 -12.41 7.55
N LEU A 694 5.28 -12.69 6.26
CA LEU A 694 4.87 -11.82 5.14
C LEU A 694 3.35 -11.60 5.09
N ARG A 695 2.57 -12.54 5.64
CA ARG A 695 1.12 -12.43 5.76
C ARG A 695 0.67 -11.13 6.45
N GLN A 696 1.46 -10.57 7.37
CA GLN A 696 1.14 -9.30 8.05
C GLN A 696 0.93 -8.14 7.05
N LEU A 697 1.72 -8.11 5.96
CA LEU A 697 1.66 -7.10 4.90
C LEU A 697 0.33 -7.15 4.11
N PHE A 698 -0.38 -8.29 4.14
CA PHE A 698 -1.59 -8.53 3.35
C PHE A 698 -2.89 -8.54 4.18
N VAL A 699 -2.80 -8.48 5.52
CA VAL A 699 -3.97 -8.46 6.42
C VAL A 699 -4.20 -7.11 7.11
N ASP A 700 -3.16 -6.28 7.24
CA ASP A 700 -3.29 -4.92 7.77
C ASP A 700 -3.85 -3.98 6.69
N THR A 701 -4.97 -3.31 6.97
CA THR A 701 -5.70 -2.46 6.02
C THR A 701 -5.13 -1.04 5.88
N GLN A 702 -4.25 -0.63 6.80
CA GLN A 702 -3.49 0.62 6.68
C GLN A 702 -2.32 0.46 5.71
N VAL A 703 -1.76 -0.74 5.62
CA VAL A 703 -0.66 -1.08 4.71
C VAL A 703 -1.13 -1.06 3.25
N GLN A 704 -0.31 -0.49 2.36
CA GLN A 704 -0.68 -0.19 0.98
C GLN A 704 -0.33 -1.31 -0.02
N CYS A 705 -0.44 -2.57 0.41
CA CYS A 705 -0.08 -3.73 -0.40
C CYS A 705 -1.20 -4.18 -1.36
N PRO A 706 -0.86 -4.78 -2.52
CA PRO A 706 -1.84 -5.23 -3.49
C PRO A 706 -2.49 -6.55 -3.06
N THR A 707 -3.42 -6.49 -2.11
CA THR A 707 -4.12 -7.67 -1.58
C THR A 707 -4.97 -8.42 -2.61
N TYR A 708 -5.18 -7.85 -3.80
CA TYR A 708 -5.75 -8.55 -4.96
C TYR A 708 -4.79 -9.56 -5.61
N MET A 709 -3.47 -9.44 -5.37
CA MET A 709 -2.43 -10.34 -5.87
C MET A 709 -2.08 -11.47 -4.89
N ALA A 710 -2.59 -11.45 -3.66
CA ALA A 710 -2.24 -12.42 -2.61
C ALA A 710 -2.36 -13.90 -3.05
N ASP A 711 -3.41 -14.22 -3.80
CA ASP A 711 -3.65 -15.56 -4.36
C ASP A 711 -2.62 -15.93 -5.45
N TYR A 712 -2.33 -14.99 -6.34
CA TYR A 712 -1.36 -15.17 -7.43
C TYR A 712 0.08 -15.31 -6.90
N LEU A 713 0.47 -14.48 -5.93
CA LEU A 713 1.81 -14.47 -5.34
C LEU A 713 2.05 -15.73 -4.50
N CYS A 714 1.14 -16.05 -3.57
CA CYS A 714 1.34 -17.16 -2.64
C CYS A 714 0.02 -17.63 -1.98
N SER A 715 -0.91 -18.18 -2.79
CA SER A 715 -2.24 -18.62 -2.34
C SER A 715 -2.27 -19.41 -1.03
N CYS A 716 -1.31 -20.31 -0.82
CA CYS A 716 -1.29 -21.19 0.35
C CYS A 716 -0.93 -20.51 1.68
N VAL A 717 -0.45 -19.26 1.66
CA VAL A 717 0.00 -18.51 2.86
C VAL A 717 -0.76 -17.19 3.04
N LEU A 718 -0.92 -16.43 1.95
CA LEU A 718 -1.45 -15.06 1.98
C LEU A 718 -2.99 -14.99 1.93
N THR A 719 -3.67 -16.11 1.63
CA THR A 719 -5.15 -16.18 1.60
C THR A 719 -5.71 -16.91 2.82
N GLY A 720 -7.04 -16.90 2.98
CA GLY A 720 -7.74 -17.59 4.07
C GLY A 720 -7.43 -17.05 5.48
N GLU A 721 -7.86 -17.77 6.50
CA GLU A 721 -7.59 -17.46 7.91
C GLU A 721 -6.23 -17.97 8.39
N GLU A 722 -5.72 -17.37 9.47
CA GLU A 722 -4.39 -17.68 10.05
C GLU A 722 -4.25 -19.15 10.49
N ASN A 723 -5.33 -19.74 10.98
CA ASN A 723 -5.39 -21.15 11.42
C ASN A 723 -6.03 -22.07 10.37
N SER A 724 -6.04 -21.66 9.10
CA SER A 724 -6.55 -22.50 8.01
C SER A 724 -5.70 -23.77 7.81
N PRO A 725 -6.28 -24.86 7.27
CA PRO A 725 -5.52 -26.08 6.95
C PRO A 725 -4.33 -25.81 6.03
N ASN A 726 -4.51 -24.95 5.02
CA ASN A 726 -3.46 -24.59 4.07
C ASN A 726 -2.25 -23.94 4.76
N VAL A 727 -2.48 -22.93 5.60
CA VAL A 727 -1.41 -22.24 6.35
C VAL A 727 -0.72 -23.20 7.33
N THR A 728 -1.48 -24.09 7.97
CA THR A 728 -0.93 -25.12 8.87
C THR A 728 -0.03 -26.09 8.12
N MET A 729 -0.49 -26.60 6.97
CA MET A 729 0.26 -27.49 6.10
C MET A 729 1.56 -26.86 5.58
N VAL A 730 1.54 -25.58 5.15
CA VAL A 730 2.76 -24.88 4.74
C VAL A 730 3.71 -24.70 5.91
N ARG A 731 3.23 -24.33 7.10
CA ARG A 731 4.07 -24.16 8.31
C ARG A 731 4.78 -25.47 8.71
N GLU A 732 4.13 -26.62 8.52
CA GLU A 732 4.77 -27.93 8.70
C GLU A 732 5.76 -28.26 7.56
N ALA A 733 5.41 -27.96 6.31
CA ALA A 733 6.28 -28.15 5.15
C ALA A 733 7.59 -27.33 5.27
N THR A 734 7.52 -26.05 5.65
CA THR A 734 8.68 -25.16 5.87
C THR A 734 9.68 -25.78 6.84
N ARG A 735 9.20 -26.28 7.99
CA ARG A 735 10.02 -26.95 9.01
C ARG A 735 10.62 -28.25 8.49
N ALA A 736 9.85 -29.03 7.72
CA ALA A 736 10.31 -30.28 7.12
C ALA A 736 11.37 -30.05 6.02
N TYR A 737 11.26 -28.96 5.25
CA TYR A 737 12.24 -28.54 4.23
C TYR A 737 13.57 -28.12 4.89
N GLN A 738 13.51 -27.24 5.90
CA GLN A 738 14.68 -26.78 6.67
C GLN A 738 15.40 -27.98 7.32
N LEU A 739 14.65 -28.84 8.02
CA LEU A 739 15.20 -30.07 8.62
C LEU A 739 15.74 -31.07 7.58
N GLY A 740 15.17 -31.09 6.37
CA GLY A 740 15.65 -31.89 5.24
C GLY A 740 17.00 -31.41 4.71
N ILE A 741 17.14 -30.11 4.47
CA ILE A 741 18.41 -29.46 4.11
C ILE A 741 19.48 -29.70 5.19
N TRP A 742 19.13 -29.46 6.46
CA TRP A 742 20.04 -29.63 7.58
C TRP A 742 20.61 -31.06 7.66
N ARG A 743 19.73 -32.07 7.64
CA ARG A 743 20.13 -33.48 7.64
C ARG A 743 20.94 -33.89 6.40
N LEU A 744 20.70 -33.25 5.26
CA LEU A 744 21.41 -33.54 4.02
C LEU A 744 22.87 -33.07 4.08
N VAL A 745 23.15 -31.87 4.60
CA VAL A 745 24.53 -31.35 4.71
C VAL A 745 25.28 -32.01 5.88
N GLU A 746 24.67 -32.07 7.07
CA GLU A 746 25.29 -32.68 8.27
C GLU A 746 25.57 -34.19 8.14
N SER A 747 25.07 -34.83 7.08
CA SER A 747 25.50 -36.18 6.68
C SER A 747 27.01 -36.29 6.38
N GLY A 748 27.70 -35.16 6.13
CA GLY A 748 29.12 -35.11 5.76
C GLY A 748 29.40 -35.60 4.33
N ARG A 749 28.37 -35.82 3.52
CA ARG A 749 28.46 -36.30 2.12
C ARG A 749 29.37 -35.45 1.24
N TYR A 750 29.37 -34.14 1.48
CA TYR A 750 30.08 -33.17 0.64
C TYR A 750 31.46 -32.79 1.18
N ASP A 751 31.74 -33.01 2.47
CA ASP A 751 33.02 -32.73 3.15
C ASP A 751 34.05 -33.86 2.96
N THR A 752 34.11 -34.39 1.74
CA THR A 752 34.93 -35.56 1.38
C THR A 752 36.27 -35.18 0.74
N HIS A 753 36.48 -33.90 0.42
CA HIS A 753 37.67 -33.38 -0.25
C HIS A 753 38.01 -31.98 0.29
N GLU A 754 39.30 -31.70 0.53
CA GLU A 754 39.77 -30.38 0.99
C GLU A 754 39.39 -29.21 0.06
N ASN A 755 39.04 -29.48 -1.22
CA ASN A 755 38.70 -28.46 -2.21
C ASN A 755 37.19 -28.27 -2.46
N PHE A 756 36.31 -28.88 -1.64
CA PHE A 756 34.85 -28.73 -1.76
C PHE A 756 34.15 -28.84 -0.39
N THR A 757 33.20 -27.95 -0.11
CA THR A 757 32.25 -28.11 1.02
C THR A 757 30.94 -27.38 0.72
N VAL A 758 29.89 -27.74 1.46
CA VAL A 758 28.57 -27.09 1.45
C VAL A 758 28.31 -26.53 2.84
N ILE A 759 28.06 -25.23 2.96
CA ILE A 759 27.68 -24.57 4.21
C ILE A 759 26.22 -24.15 4.16
N ILE A 760 25.51 -24.32 5.28
CA ILE A 760 24.12 -23.86 5.46
C ILE A 760 24.09 -22.41 5.94
N GLN A 761 23.13 -21.64 5.47
CA GLN A 761 22.77 -20.30 5.99
C GLN A 761 21.32 -20.31 6.51
N PRO A 762 21.09 -20.36 7.84
CA PRO A 762 19.76 -20.54 8.43
C PRO A 762 19.06 -19.23 8.83
N PHE A 763 19.58 -18.05 8.46
CA PHE A 763 19.07 -16.76 8.94
C PHE A 763 17.63 -16.45 8.52
N LEU A 764 17.12 -17.11 7.48
CA LEU A 764 15.74 -16.98 7.00
C LEU A 764 14.71 -17.89 7.72
N GLN A 765 15.11 -18.63 8.77
CA GLN A 765 14.19 -19.46 9.55
C GLN A 765 13.16 -18.66 10.37
N ASN A 766 13.54 -17.49 10.91
CA ASN A 766 12.69 -16.66 11.76
C ASN A 766 12.78 -15.19 11.32
N ILE A 767 11.78 -14.71 10.58
CA ILE A 767 11.83 -13.40 9.93
C ILE A 767 10.93 -12.39 10.64
N THR A 768 11.48 -11.22 10.94
CA THR A 768 10.73 -10.10 11.53
C THR A 768 10.34 -9.12 10.45
N ILE A 769 9.03 -8.83 10.34
CA ILE A 769 8.52 -7.77 9.45
C ILE A 769 8.90 -6.40 10.05
N PRO A 770 9.51 -5.52 9.26
CA PRO A 770 9.90 -4.19 9.73
C PRO A 770 8.66 -3.34 10.03
N LEU A 771 8.69 -2.54 11.10
CA LEU A 771 7.60 -1.62 11.45
C LEU A 771 8.05 -0.16 11.35
N GLY A 772 7.14 0.70 10.91
CA GLY A 772 7.27 2.16 10.89
C GLY A 772 7.06 2.79 12.27
N GLN A 773 7.19 4.13 12.33
CA GLN A 773 7.02 4.90 13.56
C GLN A 773 5.55 4.95 14.06
N ASP A 774 4.61 4.61 13.19
CA ASP A 774 3.19 4.42 13.45
C ASP A 774 2.84 3.01 13.98
N GLY A 775 3.79 2.06 13.93
CA GLY A 775 3.59 0.67 14.29
C GLY A 775 3.08 -0.23 13.16
N HIS A 776 2.87 0.30 11.95
CA HIS A 776 2.46 -0.47 10.78
C HIS A 776 3.68 -0.99 9.99
N PRO A 777 3.56 -2.10 9.24
CA PRO A 777 4.65 -2.61 8.40
C PRO A 777 5.30 -1.60 7.44
N ASP A 778 6.63 -1.42 7.54
CA ASP A 778 7.43 -0.62 6.60
C ASP A 778 7.62 -1.37 5.27
N VAL A 779 6.70 -1.13 4.35
CA VAL A 779 6.71 -1.70 3.00
C VAL A 779 7.92 -1.32 2.16
N SER A 780 8.72 -0.31 2.52
CA SER A 780 9.87 0.11 1.69
C SER A 780 11.02 -0.91 1.66
N TYR A 781 10.99 -1.95 2.50
CA TYR A 781 11.85 -3.13 2.39
C TYR A 781 11.39 -4.16 1.35
N PHE A 782 10.19 -3.98 0.78
CA PHE A 782 9.55 -4.88 -0.19
C PHE A 782 9.27 -4.18 -1.52
N SER A 783 9.20 -4.98 -2.58
CA SER A 783 8.81 -4.54 -3.91
C SER A 783 7.34 -4.09 -3.93
N PRO A 784 6.85 -3.49 -5.03
CA PRO A 784 5.46 -3.06 -5.18
C PRO A 784 4.40 -4.16 -4.96
N ASP A 785 4.80 -5.43 -5.04
CA ASP A 785 3.99 -6.60 -4.75
C ASP A 785 3.87 -6.96 -3.25
N CYS A 786 4.66 -6.33 -2.38
CA CYS A 786 4.82 -6.64 -0.95
C CYS A 786 5.24 -8.09 -0.62
N PHE A 787 5.85 -8.81 -1.56
CA PHE A 787 6.28 -10.20 -1.36
C PHE A 787 7.78 -10.37 -1.65
N HIS A 788 8.26 -9.88 -2.79
CA HIS A 788 9.69 -9.83 -3.07
C HIS A 788 10.33 -8.68 -2.28
N PRO A 789 11.58 -8.79 -1.78
CA PRO A 789 12.25 -7.67 -1.14
C PRO A 789 12.63 -6.58 -2.16
N SER A 790 12.61 -5.31 -1.76
CA SER A 790 13.09 -4.19 -2.59
C SER A 790 14.63 -4.16 -2.64
N GLN A 791 15.21 -3.18 -3.33
CA GLN A 791 16.66 -2.90 -3.25
C GLN A 791 17.14 -2.63 -1.81
N LYS A 792 16.27 -2.06 -0.94
CA LYS A 792 16.51 -1.91 0.51
C LYS A 792 16.57 -3.28 1.20
N GLY A 793 15.62 -4.16 0.91
CA GLY A 793 15.57 -5.53 1.44
C GLY A 793 16.73 -6.40 0.96
N HIS A 794 17.05 -6.34 -0.33
CA HIS A 794 18.23 -6.95 -0.95
C HIS A 794 19.53 -6.52 -0.25
N SER A 795 19.67 -5.23 0.04
CA SER A 795 20.86 -4.70 0.71
C SER A 795 21.01 -5.21 2.14
N GLN A 796 19.92 -5.55 2.84
CA GLN A 796 19.95 -6.20 4.16
C GLN A 796 20.23 -7.71 4.05
N LEU A 797 19.64 -8.40 3.06
CA LEU A 797 19.92 -9.82 2.77
C LEU A 797 21.39 -10.06 2.41
N ALA A 798 22.02 -9.14 1.67
CA ALA A 798 23.45 -9.21 1.33
C ALA A 798 24.35 -9.17 2.56
N LYS A 799 24.03 -8.31 3.54
CA LYS A 799 24.76 -8.23 4.83
C LYS A 799 24.55 -9.47 5.69
N ALA A 800 23.30 -9.93 5.81
CA ALA A 800 22.98 -11.15 6.55
C ALA A 800 23.69 -12.38 5.96
N LEU A 801 23.77 -12.48 4.63
CA LEU A 801 24.55 -13.52 3.96
C LEU A 801 26.04 -13.40 4.26
N TRP A 802 26.63 -12.21 4.13
CA TRP A 802 28.04 -11.97 4.41
C TRP A 802 28.44 -12.37 5.83
N ASN A 803 27.72 -11.87 6.84
CA ASN A 803 28.00 -12.19 8.25
C ASN A 803 27.73 -13.68 8.57
N ALA A 804 26.93 -14.39 7.78
CA ALA A 804 26.67 -15.82 7.92
C ALA A 804 27.65 -16.74 7.16
N VAL A 805 28.46 -16.24 6.20
CA VAL A 805 29.48 -17.06 5.50
C VAL A 805 30.49 -17.72 6.44
N PRO A 806 31.04 -17.07 7.48
CA PRO A 806 31.90 -17.71 8.47
C PRO A 806 31.27 -18.93 9.16
N VAL A 807 32.07 -19.96 9.43
CA VAL A 807 31.60 -21.25 10.02
C VAL A 807 31.53 -21.17 11.55
N GLY A 808 30.99 -20.07 12.07
CA GLY A 808 30.77 -19.80 13.50
C GLY A 808 29.35 -20.10 13.96
N GLN A 809 28.95 -19.53 15.10
CA GLN A 809 27.56 -19.54 15.55
C GLN A 809 26.71 -18.65 14.63
N LYS A 810 25.86 -19.26 13.80
CA LYS A 810 25.04 -18.54 12.82
C LYS A 810 23.73 -18.04 13.43
N SER A 811 23.23 -16.91 12.94
CA SER A 811 21.87 -16.47 13.26
C SER A 811 20.84 -17.38 12.59
N HIS A 812 19.78 -17.70 13.34
CA HIS A 812 18.56 -18.35 12.85
C HIS A 812 17.42 -17.33 12.61
N SER A 813 17.70 -16.03 12.76
CA SER A 813 16.74 -14.96 12.57
C SER A 813 17.29 -13.82 11.70
N PHE A 814 16.36 -13.13 11.04
CA PHE A 814 16.63 -11.99 10.18
C PHE A 814 15.56 -10.91 10.37
N ASP A 815 16.01 -9.69 10.61
CA ASP A 815 15.18 -8.50 10.80
C ASP A 815 15.63 -7.47 9.77
N PHE A 816 14.69 -7.04 8.92
CA PHE A 816 14.95 -6.04 7.88
C PHE A 816 15.34 -4.68 8.45
N THR A 817 14.92 -4.31 9.67
CA THR A 817 15.28 -3.04 10.33
C THR A 817 16.66 -3.06 10.98
N ALA A 818 17.24 -4.24 11.21
CA ALA A 818 18.46 -4.36 11.98
C ALA A 818 19.61 -3.52 11.37
N GLY A 819 20.34 -2.82 12.24
CA GLY A 819 21.55 -2.08 11.90
C GLY A 819 22.73 -3.01 11.63
N ILE A 820 22.58 -3.95 10.70
CA ILE A 820 23.59 -4.95 10.39
C ILE A 820 24.84 -4.24 9.85
N VAL A 821 25.91 -4.29 10.62
CA VAL A 821 27.27 -3.89 10.22
C VAL A 821 27.92 -5.08 9.51
N LEU A 822 28.72 -4.83 8.47
CA LEU A 822 29.46 -5.88 7.79
C LEU A 822 30.61 -6.38 8.68
N ASP A 823 30.52 -7.62 9.13
CA ASP A 823 31.52 -8.21 10.02
C ASP A 823 32.84 -8.46 9.28
N CYS A 824 33.96 -8.28 9.99
CA CYS A 824 35.29 -8.57 9.45
C CYS A 824 35.73 -10.01 9.78
N PRO A 825 36.16 -10.82 8.80
CA PRO A 825 36.60 -12.19 9.05
C PRO A 825 37.92 -12.22 9.82
N THR A 826 37.83 -12.50 11.12
CA THR A 826 39.00 -12.62 12.00
C THR A 826 39.69 -13.98 11.85
N GLN A 827 40.97 -14.07 12.23
CA GLN A 827 41.73 -15.33 12.21
C GLN A 827 41.15 -16.44 13.11
N VAL A 828 40.23 -16.10 14.02
CA VAL A 828 39.57 -17.06 14.93
C VAL A 828 38.42 -17.80 14.24
N ASN A 829 37.83 -17.22 13.18
CA ASN A 829 36.68 -17.79 12.46
C ASN A 829 37.05 -18.76 11.32
N ILE A 830 38.30 -19.21 11.28
CA ILE A 830 38.75 -20.31 10.41
C ILE A 830 38.05 -21.62 10.87
N PRO A 831 37.70 -22.59 10.00
CA PRO A 831 36.99 -23.85 10.35
C PRO A 831 37.74 -24.87 11.25
N THR A 832 38.34 -24.41 12.34
CA THR A 832 39.10 -25.22 13.30
C THR A 832 38.24 -26.18 14.12
N LEU A 833 36.92 -25.96 14.18
CA LEU A 833 35.95 -26.80 14.93
C LEU A 833 35.84 -28.25 14.44
N TRP A 834 36.39 -28.57 13.26
CA TRP A 834 36.48 -29.95 12.78
C TRP A 834 37.72 -30.73 13.25
N LYS A 835 38.66 -30.09 13.96
CA LYS A 835 39.80 -30.79 14.59
C LYS A 835 39.45 -31.27 15.99
N LEU A 836 39.14 -32.58 16.06
CA LEU A 836 39.05 -33.47 17.24
C LEU A 836 37.71 -33.52 18.01
N GLY A 837 37.26 -34.76 18.28
CA GLY A 837 36.40 -35.10 19.42
C GLY A 837 34.89 -35.08 19.22
N ILE A 838 34.30 -33.91 18.95
CA ILE A 838 32.89 -33.64 19.30
C ILE A 838 31.85 -34.44 18.49
N ARG A 839 32.19 -34.89 17.26
CA ARG A 839 31.27 -35.61 16.34
C ARG A 839 30.61 -36.87 16.92
N ARG A 840 31.19 -37.50 17.95
CA ARG A 840 30.56 -38.63 18.68
C ARG A 840 29.64 -38.20 19.82
N LEU A 841 29.93 -37.09 20.50
CA LEU A 841 29.22 -36.69 21.72
C LEU A 841 27.80 -36.18 21.39
N TYR A 842 27.67 -35.31 20.38
CA TYR A 842 26.38 -34.74 19.97
C TYR A 842 25.42 -35.83 19.42
N MET A 843 25.96 -36.77 18.63
CA MET A 843 25.22 -37.93 18.12
C MET A 843 24.74 -38.86 19.25
N LEU A 844 25.52 -39.01 20.33
CA LEU A 844 25.12 -39.81 21.49
C LEU A 844 24.02 -39.12 22.32
N VAL A 845 24.04 -37.80 22.47
CA VAL A 845 22.99 -37.03 23.15
C VAL A 845 21.65 -37.16 22.41
N LEU A 846 21.63 -36.82 21.12
CA LEU A 846 20.40 -36.87 20.31
C LEU A 846 19.86 -38.32 20.16
N ALA A 847 20.73 -39.32 20.10
CA ALA A 847 20.31 -40.73 20.10
C ALA A 847 19.74 -41.20 21.46
N ALA A 848 20.17 -40.61 22.57
CA ALA A 848 19.64 -40.91 23.91
C ALA A 848 18.28 -40.24 24.16
N GLU A 849 18.02 -39.07 23.56
CA GLU A 849 16.70 -38.42 23.57
C GLU A 849 15.70 -39.16 22.67
N SER A 850 16.15 -39.61 21.49
CA SER A 850 15.36 -40.45 20.57
C SER A 850 14.99 -41.83 21.15
N ARG A 851 15.70 -42.33 22.18
CA ARG A 851 15.51 -43.67 22.77
C ARG A 851 15.62 -43.60 24.28
N GLY A 852 14.50 -43.37 24.96
CA GLY A 852 14.39 -43.21 26.42
C GLY A 852 14.82 -44.42 27.26
N SER A 853 16.12 -44.73 27.27
CA SER A 853 16.74 -45.82 28.03
C SER A 853 17.54 -45.26 29.19
N ARG A 854 17.19 -45.67 30.43
CA ARG A 854 17.86 -45.20 31.65
C ARG A 854 19.32 -45.64 31.76
N GLN A 855 19.76 -46.69 31.04
CA GLN A 855 21.11 -47.26 31.22
C GLN A 855 22.25 -46.41 30.64
N LEU A 856 22.04 -45.62 29.57
CA LEU A 856 23.13 -44.79 29.03
C LEU A 856 23.47 -43.57 29.91
N LYS A 857 22.51 -43.06 30.71
CA LYS A 857 22.74 -41.91 31.61
C LYS A 857 23.74 -42.17 32.75
N GLN A 858 24.20 -43.41 32.93
CA GLN A 858 25.14 -43.76 34.00
C GLN A 858 26.61 -43.77 33.52
N GLN A 859 26.88 -44.10 32.26
CA GLN A 859 28.24 -44.12 31.70
C GLN A 859 28.78 -42.74 31.32
N THR A 860 27.90 -41.77 30.99
CA THR A 860 28.31 -40.40 30.68
C THR A 860 28.87 -39.63 31.88
N THR A 861 28.47 -40.00 33.10
CA THR A 861 28.81 -39.26 34.32
C THR A 861 30.23 -39.55 34.80
N GLU A 862 30.73 -40.77 34.62
CA GLU A 862 32.09 -41.15 35.05
C GLU A 862 33.19 -40.55 34.16
N TYR A 863 32.93 -40.35 32.86
CA TYR A 863 33.92 -39.80 31.93
C TYR A 863 34.16 -38.28 32.06
N ALA A 864 33.20 -37.55 32.63
CA ALA A 864 33.30 -36.09 32.79
C ALA A 864 34.35 -35.65 33.83
N ALA A 865 34.75 -36.55 34.73
CA ALA A 865 35.65 -36.24 35.86
C ALA A 865 37.15 -36.19 35.51
N LEU A 866 37.54 -36.51 34.26
CA LEU A 866 38.94 -36.77 33.87
C LEU A 866 39.56 -35.73 32.91
N THR A 867 38.84 -34.66 32.53
CA THR A 867 39.24 -33.78 31.40
C THR A 867 39.43 -32.30 31.72
N PHE A 868 39.32 -31.86 32.98
CA PHE A 868 39.52 -30.45 33.37
C PHE A 868 40.54 -30.27 34.50
N PRO A 869 41.76 -29.78 34.20
CA PRO A 869 42.63 -29.15 35.19
C PRO A 869 42.13 -27.73 35.51
N SER A 870 42.22 -27.31 36.77
CA SER A 870 41.83 -25.95 37.18
C SER A 870 43.03 -24.99 37.21
N GLU A 871 42.95 -23.89 36.45
CA GLU A 871 43.81 -22.72 36.66
C GLU A 871 43.10 -21.64 37.47
N SER A 872 43.86 -20.86 38.25
CA SER A 872 43.29 -19.96 39.27
C SER A 872 44.03 -18.62 39.38
N THR A 873 43.36 -17.56 38.93
CA THR A 873 43.58 -16.14 39.27
C THR A 873 42.23 -15.42 39.16
N GLY A 874 41.92 -14.34 39.87
CA GLY A 874 42.66 -13.60 40.90
C GLY A 874 42.05 -12.19 41.03
N PHE A 875 41.97 -11.63 42.26
CA PHE A 875 41.24 -10.38 42.60
C PHE A 875 39.70 -10.47 42.46
N GLY A 876 38.87 -9.74 43.23
CA GLY A 876 39.16 -8.89 44.40
C GLY A 876 37.85 -8.46 45.09
N HIS A 877 37.87 -8.25 46.42
CA HIS A 877 36.66 -7.96 47.21
C HIS A 877 36.10 -6.53 47.04
N HIS A 878 34.76 -6.39 47.06
CA HIS A 878 34.07 -5.73 48.17
C HIS A 878 32.59 -6.17 48.27
N SER A 879 31.95 -5.95 49.43
CA SER A 879 30.71 -6.64 49.82
C SER A 879 29.75 -5.79 50.65
N SER A 880 28.54 -5.54 50.14
CA SER A 880 27.30 -5.17 50.87
C SER A 880 26.19 -4.77 49.86
N SER A 881 24.89 -4.98 50.06
CA SER A 881 24.14 -5.89 50.94
C SER A 881 22.66 -5.78 50.57
N GLY A 882 21.97 -6.88 50.19
CA GLY A 882 20.56 -6.81 49.77
C GLY A 882 20.01 -8.15 49.28
N ASN A 883 19.40 -8.91 50.19
CA ASN A 883 18.74 -10.19 49.92
C ASN A 883 17.23 -10.03 50.23
N PRO A 884 16.32 -10.93 49.82
CA PRO A 884 16.41 -11.97 48.78
C PRO A 884 15.23 -11.92 47.76
N SER A 885 15.30 -12.72 46.68
CA SER A 885 14.25 -13.68 46.22
C SER A 885 14.11 -13.82 44.69
N VAL A 886 14.70 -14.88 44.12
CA VAL A 886 14.06 -15.77 43.13
C VAL A 886 14.64 -17.16 43.37
N CYS A 887 13.79 -18.18 43.47
CA CYS A 887 14.21 -19.58 43.34
C CYS A 887 13.82 -20.11 41.96
N TYR A 888 14.63 -21.05 41.47
CA TYR A 888 14.28 -22.23 40.67
C TYR A 888 12.77 -22.55 40.54
N LEU A 889 12.28 -23.09 39.42
CA LEU A 889 12.92 -24.09 38.54
C LEU A 889 12.71 -23.86 37.03
N LEU A 890 13.68 -24.36 36.24
CA LEU A 890 13.45 -24.88 34.89
C LEU A 890 12.75 -26.24 34.97
N ASN A 891 11.87 -26.55 34.02
CA ASN A 891 11.45 -27.92 33.68
C ASN A 891 10.90 -27.97 32.25
#